data_AF-A0A939UT89-F1
#
_entry.id   AF-A0A939UT89-F1
#
_cell.length_a   1.000
_cell.length_b   1.000
_cell.length_c   1.000
_cell.angle_alpha   90.00
_cell.angle_beta   90.00
_cell.angle_gamma   90.00
#
_symmetry.space_group_name_H-M   'P 1'
#
loop_
_entity.id
_entity.type
_entity.pdbx_description
1 polymer ?
#
loop_
_entity_poly.entity_id
_entity_poly.type
_entity_poly.pdbx_seq_one_letter_code
_entity_poly.pdbx_strand_id
1 'polypeptide(L)'
;MNNTPKTGGRKKKVTEGNGNVAKHDSVNTSGPVGREDGYAGRDDGNKTEIENAHTNAAGDQEDKGLGTQIIGSLLTGGGNQSSNNSGSILGSLLGGSSGQSSNQSSNNSGSILGSLLGGTSGSSGSSSGSSSSGGSGLFGGSSGGSNNRGGSKLGKLLLIILLAVVAIWLFKKCSGGQACSLMDMMSGMTGSDNIAAFVPETGYDTYDAADAEAPTAVSASTSVSTADITVAPSARDKRTVIKGDGTDEVLIMLYMCGTDLESKYGMATNDLNEILHGTIDPDKVHIVVETGGTKTWKNSVISNTTNQRYLITNKGLTALDKNLGQKSMVDPNTLTDFIKFCKSKYPKANRNILIFWDHGGGSLSGYGYDQYFNGSMTLDKINKALKNAGVTFDFIGFDACLMATMETALVTEQYADYLIGSEETEPGCGWYYSNWITAISRNPAISTVELGKIIIDDFNDVCQKNNAGDSTTLSITDLAEFAGTVPDAFGKFATSINRLLDSQEYDTVAKARSRAREFGASAGINHVDLIHLASGIGTTEAQNLITALKGCIKYNRSSRSMTNSYGMSIYFPYTSFKSVGTAVSLYNSIGMDENYSACLKSFASLAAGGQIATGTTSSPMDSLFGSFTGTSSSSSSSSVLSSLLGSYLGGGSSGGSSSGSLLGSILGGGDTSWFDSGRVMNNLDYYDSHVIYSDDMLLTDKDGGKVLSLTPEKWEMIETVQLNVFVDDGEGFIDLGMDNVYEFDDDGDLIIDYDRTWLALDGQVVPYYMMSDVTDAGVRVITGRVPAELNGELVYIIIVFDESDPATEYGYVVGARNIYDEDDPMARGLIEIKDGDRISFICDYYRYDGTYKESCLFGETITVNGPIEVSNVSIGSLPCRVTYCLTDIYANEFWTESVEY
;
A
#
# COMPACT_ATOMS: atom_id res chain seq x y z
N MET A 1 42.22 -35.84 -35.90
CA MET A 1 42.87 -36.04 -37.22
C MET A 1 42.75 -34.75 -38.03
N ASN A 2 43.89 -34.25 -38.52
CA ASN A 2 44.13 -33.29 -39.63
C ASN A 2 43.55 -31.85 -39.66
N ASN A 3 44.44 -30.90 -39.33
CA ASN A 3 44.97 -29.79 -40.16
C ASN A 3 44.07 -28.90 -41.06
N THR A 4 43.97 -27.62 -40.64
CA THR A 4 44.17 -26.27 -41.30
C THR A 4 44.22 -26.12 -42.84
N PRO A 5 43.90 -24.92 -43.42
CA PRO A 5 44.92 -23.84 -43.51
C PRO A 5 44.49 -22.35 -43.47
N LYS A 6 45.47 -21.58 -42.96
CA LYS A 6 45.84 -20.14 -43.05
C LYS A 6 45.43 -19.33 -44.30
N THR A 7 45.22 -18.01 -44.10
CA THR A 7 45.94 -16.84 -44.70
C THR A 7 45.47 -15.58 -43.93
N GLY A 8 46.17 -14.47 -43.71
CA GLY A 8 47.49 -13.92 -44.06
C GLY A 8 47.45 -12.41 -43.70
N GLY A 9 48.41 -11.89 -42.94
CA GLY A 9 48.47 -10.47 -42.55
C GLY A 9 49.26 -9.58 -43.53
N ARG A 10 49.10 -8.25 -43.40
CA ARG A 10 50.13 -7.20 -43.15
C ARG A 10 49.87 -5.86 -43.87
N LYS A 11 49.87 -4.80 -43.04
CA LYS A 11 50.21 -3.37 -43.21
C LYS A 11 50.88 -2.92 -44.53
N LYS A 12 50.55 -1.69 -44.97
CA LYS A 12 51.54 -0.69 -45.44
C LYS A 12 51.05 0.76 -45.30
N LYS A 13 52.01 1.66 -45.14
CA LYS A 13 51.97 3.06 -44.70
C LYS A 13 52.67 3.93 -45.79
N VAL A 14 52.33 5.23 -45.86
CA VAL A 14 53.06 6.39 -46.47
C VAL A 14 53.01 6.47 -48.03
N THR A 15 52.75 7.60 -48.72
CA THR A 15 53.47 8.91 -48.80
C THR A 15 52.65 9.94 -49.62
N GLU A 16 52.50 11.20 -49.15
CA GLU A 16 52.95 12.51 -49.70
C GLU A 16 52.30 13.14 -50.96
N GLY A 17 52.05 14.46 -50.91
CA GLY A 17 51.89 15.35 -52.09
C GLY A 17 51.21 16.71 -51.85
N ASN A 18 52.01 17.79 -51.82
CA ASN A 18 51.73 19.23 -51.54
C ASN A 18 50.85 20.04 -52.52
N GLY A 19 50.32 21.19 -52.04
CA GLY A 19 50.33 22.46 -52.80
C GLY A 19 49.29 23.57 -52.49
N ASN A 20 49.70 24.62 -51.71
CA ASN A 20 49.47 26.11 -51.81
C ASN A 20 48.10 26.73 -52.19
N VAL A 21 47.62 27.93 -51.77
CA VAL A 21 48.06 29.14 -51.01
C VAL A 21 46.83 30.07 -50.87
N ALA A 22 46.63 30.77 -49.73
CA ALA A 22 46.37 32.24 -49.61
C ALA A 22 45.89 32.67 -48.20
N LYS A 23 46.31 33.88 -47.81
CA LYS A 23 46.46 34.47 -46.46
C LYS A 23 45.25 35.27 -45.95
N HIS A 24 45.14 35.42 -44.63
CA HIS A 24 45.18 36.74 -43.96
C HIS A 24 45.56 36.64 -42.46
N ASP A 25 46.67 37.32 -42.14
CA ASP A 25 47.18 38.00 -40.92
C ASP A 25 46.39 37.87 -39.58
N SER A 26 46.98 37.82 -38.37
CA SER A 26 48.23 38.37 -37.83
C SER A 26 48.58 37.76 -36.45
N VAL A 27 49.74 38.14 -35.92
CA VAL A 27 50.64 37.46 -34.96
C VAL A 27 50.46 37.91 -33.50
N ASN A 28 50.45 36.93 -32.58
CA ASN A 28 51.19 36.76 -31.31
C ASN A 28 51.50 37.99 -30.40
N THR A 29 51.28 37.90 -29.08
CA THR A 29 52.32 38.01 -28.00
C THR A 29 51.79 38.33 -26.59
N SER A 30 52.39 37.63 -25.60
CA SER A 30 52.84 38.08 -24.26
C SER A 30 51.90 38.76 -23.24
N GLY A 31 51.70 38.08 -22.10
CA GLY A 31 52.23 38.49 -20.78
C GLY A 31 51.54 39.61 -19.96
N PRO A 32 51.77 39.65 -18.62
CA PRO A 32 50.80 40.10 -17.61
C PRO A 32 51.19 41.38 -16.86
N VAL A 33 50.20 42.08 -16.27
CA VAL A 33 50.33 43.12 -15.21
C VAL A 33 48.95 43.18 -14.50
N GLY A 34 48.73 43.18 -13.19
CA GLY A 34 49.59 43.39 -12.03
C GLY A 34 49.10 44.58 -11.20
N ARG A 35 48.42 44.29 -10.06
CA ARG A 35 48.43 45.04 -8.77
C ARG A 35 47.84 46.47 -8.77
N GLU A 36 47.39 47.09 -7.67
CA GLU A 36 47.57 47.02 -6.20
C GLU A 36 46.42 47.92 -5.63
N ASP A 37 45.70 47.64 -4.53
CA ASP A 37 45.98 47.93 -3.11
C ASP A 37 44.59 47.86 -2.40
N GLY A 38 44.36 47.53 -1.13
CA GLY A 38 45.21 47.39 0.06
C GLY A 38 44.37 47.71 1.32
N TYR A 39 44.77 47.13 2.46
CA TYR A 39 44.26 47.23 3.86
C TYR A 39 43.20 46.21 4.30
N ALA A 40 43.56 45.07 4.94
CA ALA A 40 44.16 44.82 6.28
C ALA A 40 43.21 45.17 7.43
N GLY A 41 42.93 44.35 8.44
CA GLY A 41 43.47 43.07 8.91
C GLY A 41 43.34 43.05 10.45
N ARG A 42 43.00 41.89 11.06
CA ARG A 42 43.64 41.34 12.28
C ARG A 42 42.94 40.10 12.83
N ASP A 43 43.83 39.18 13.21
CA ASP A 43 43.68 37.90 13.88
C ASP A 43 43.12 37.97 15.31
N ASP A 44 42.66 36.80 15.76
CA ASP A 44 43.04 36.06 16.99
C ASP A 44 41.79 35.24 17.41
N GLY A 45 41.74 33.91 17.32
CA GLY A 45 42.60 32.94 17.99
C GLY A 45 41.86 32.37 19.22
N ASN A 46 41.26 31.18 19.13
CA ASN A 46 41.22 30.25 20.26
C ASN A 46 40.78 28.82 19.85
N LYS A 47 41.76 27.92 19.83
CA LYS A 47 41.61 26.48 20.12
C LYS A 47 41.79 26.31 21.63
N THR A 48 41.03 25.42 22.24
CA THR A 48 41.38 24.90 23.58
C THR A 48 41.04 23.42 23.65
N GLU A 49 42.07 22.59 23.51
CA GLU A 49 42.17 21.29 24.16
C GLU A 49 42.51 21.53 25.65
N ILE A 50 41.93 20.71 26.54
CA ILE A 50 42.51 20.43 27.85
C ILE A 50 42.38 18.91 28.10
N GLU A 51 43.51 18.22 28.03
CA GLU A 51 43.77 17.00 28.80
C GLU A 51 44.18 17.38 30.23
N ASN A 52 43.73 16.62 31.23
CA ASN A 52 44.60 15.83 32.12
C ASN A 52 43.85 15.15 33.28
N ALA A 53 43.85 13.82 33.23
CA ALA A 53 44.52 12.90 34.15
C ALA A 53 44.14 12.76 35.65
N HIS A 54 44.08 11.47 36.02
CA HIS A 54 44.40 10.82 37.30
C HIS A 54 43.35 10.80 38.43
N THR A 55 42.85 9.60 38.78
CA THR A 55 43.52 8.70 39.75
C THR A 55 42.83 7.33 39.84
N ASN A 56 43.62 6.26 39.72
CA ASN A 56 43.32 4.92 40.20
C ASN A 56 43.52 4.87 41.72
N ALA A 57 42.68 4.13 42.44
CA ALA A 57 43.11 3.40 43.64
C ALA A 57 42.18 2.21 43.90
N ALA A 58 42.77 1.03 43.77
CA ALA A 58 42.25 -0.26 44.18
C ALA A 58 42.48 -0.52 45.68
N GLY A 59 41.81 -1.56 46.17
CA GLY A 59 42.16 -2.30 47.39
C GLY A 59 41.07 -2.20 48.46
N ASP A 60 40.76 -3.23 49.22
CA ASP A 60 41.16 -4.64 49.24
C ASP A 60 40.42 -5.22 50.45
N GLN A 61 39.94 -6.47 50.35
CA GLN A 61 39.72 -7.41 51.47
C GLN A 61 38.69 -7.00 52.56
N GLU A 62 37.97 -7.88 53.25
CA GLU A 62 38.28 -9.24 53.66
C GLU A 62 36.99 -9.96 54.09
N ASP A 63 36.98 -11.24 53.73
CA ASP A 63 36.26 -12.41 54.19
C ASP A 63 35.87 -12.47 55.70
N LYS A 64 34.70 -13.04 56.01
CA LYS A 64 34.50 -14.16 56.97
C LYS A 64 33.03 -14.35 57.37
N GLY A 65 32.53 -15.56 57.14
CA GLY A 65 31.22 -16.04 57.54
C GLY A 65 31.07 -16.40 59.03
N LEU A 66 29.85 -16.85 59.36
CA LEU A 66 29.33 -17.57 60.56
C LEU A 66 27.86 -17.13 60.70
N GLY A 67 26.84 -17.97 60.88
CA GLY A 67 26.73 -19.40 61.07
C GLY A 67 25.27 -19.74 61.42
N THR A 68 24.93 -21.01 61.23
CA THR A 68 24.10 -21.84 62.12
C THR A 68 22.59 -21.59 62.24
N GLN A 69 21.86 -22.56 61.66
CA GLN A 69 20.66 -23.28 62.14
C GLN A 69 19.91 -22.82 63.40
N ILE A 70 18.57 -22.95 63.37
CA ILE A 70 17.67 -23.66 64.32
C ILE A 70 16.22 -23.53 63.78
N ILE A 71 15.60 -24.60 63.24
CA ILE A 71 14.66 -25.55 63.86
C ILE A 71 13.40 -24.92 64.50
N GLY A 72 12.23 -25.38 64.01
CA GLY A 72 10.96 -25.40 64.75
C GLY A 72 9.75 -25.38 63.80
N SER A 73 9.23 -26.53 63.34
CA SER A 73 8.07 -27.23 63.93
C SER A 73 6.73 -26.50 63.66
N LEU A 74 5.64 -27.06 63.12
CA LEU A 74 4.97 -28.36 63.23
C LEU A 74 3.89 -28.37 62.09
N LEU A 75 3.67 -29.44 61.32
CA LEU A 75 2.55 -30.40 61.41
C LEU A 75 1.18 -29.76 61.80
N THR A 76 0.01 -30.04 61.23
CA THR A 76 -0.54 -31.05 60.30
C THR A 76 -2.05 -30.78 60.17
N GLY A 77 -2.63 -31.18 59.04
CA GLY A 77 -4.03 -31.65 58.95
C GLY A 77 -5.07 -30.54 58.73
N GLY A 78 -6.07 -30.67 57.87
CA GLY A 78 -6.55 -31.81 57.10
C GLY A 78 -8.04 -31.59 56.83
N GLY A 79 -8.52 -32.09 55.69
CA GLY A 79 -9.88 -32.64 55.58
C GLY A 79 -11.05 -31.70 55.21
N ASN A 80 -11.46 -31.87 53.95
CA ASN A 80 -12.79 -32.34 53.53
C ASN A 80 -13.99 -31.37 53.34
N GLN A 81 -14.43 -31.33 52.07
CA GLN A 81 -15.77 -31.60 51.53
C GLN A 81 -17.05 -30.82 51.95
N SER A 82 -17.64 -30.23 50.89
CA SER A 82 -19.01 -30.42 50.40
C SER A 82 -20.13 -29.41 50.73
N SER A 83 -20.72 -28.94 49.63
CA SER A 83 -22.15 -28.93 49.31
C SER A 83 -23.08 -27.78 49.76
N ASN A 84 -23.76 -27.26 48.74
CA ASN A 84 -25.20 -27.04 48.60
C ASN A 84 -25.93 -25.88 49.32
N ASN A 85 -26.34 -24.93 48.46
CA ASN A 85 -27.74 -24.69 48.05
C ASN A 85 -28.66 -23.77 48.88
N SER A 86 -29.59 -23.13 48.15
CA SER A 86 -30.81 -22.40 48.57
C SER A 86 -30.59 -21.00 49.18
N GLY A 87 -31.40 -19.97 48.92
CA GLY A 87 -32.66 -19.83 48.22
C GLY A 87 -33.26 -18.43 48.48
N SER A 88 -34.04 -17.97 47.51
CA SER A 88 -34.97 -16.82 47.41
C SER A 88 -35.52 -16.13 48.67
N ILE A 89 -35.97 -14.85 48.56
CA ILE A 89 -37.38 -14.38 48.74
C ILE A 89 -37.52 -12.84 49.01
N LEU A 90 -38.61 -12.24 48.44
CA LEU A 90 -39.35 -10.98 48.77
C LEU A 90 -38.64 -9.62 48.57
N GLY A 91 -39.29 -8.53 48.13
CA GLY A 91 -40.69 -8.25 47.82
C GLY A 91 -40.93 -6.72 47.70
N SER A 92 -41.74 -6.33 46.70
CA SER A 92 -42.76 -5.25 46.65
C SER A 92 -42.50 -3.83 47.21
N LEU A 93 -42.78 -2.78 46.42
CA LEU A 93 -43.84 -1.77 46.67
C LEU A 93 -43.95 -0.67 45.55
N LEU A 94 -45.16 -0.52 44.99
CA LEU A 94 -45.98 0.69 44.67
C LEU A 94 -45.33 1.99 44.13
N GLY A 95 -45.88 2.73 43.15
CA GLY A 95 -47.13 2.64 42.38
C GLY A 95 -47.45 3.93 41.57
N GLY A 96 -48.40 3.81 40.61
CA GLY A 96 -49.30 4.83 39.98
C GLY A 96 -48.69 6.02 39.21
N SER A 97 -49.31 6.67 38.21
CA SER A 97 -50.65 6.57 37.60
C SER A 97 -50.77 7.49 36.36
N SER A 98 -51.27 6.92 35.25
CA SER A 98 -52.36 7.40 34.36
C SER A 98 -52.30 8.71 33.53
N GLY A 99 -52.71 8.58 32.25
CA GLY A 99 -53.28 9.65 31.42
C GLY A 99 -53.58 9.23 29.97
N GLN A 100 -54.85 8.95 29.65
CA GLN A 100 -55.42 8.65 28.32
C GLN A 100 -55.88 9.92 27.57
N SER A 101 -55.99 9.84 26.22
CA SER A 101 -57.13 10.25 25.33
C SER A 101 -56.58 10.59 23.92
N SER A 102 -56.82 9.85 22.83
CA SER A 102 -58.02 9.67 21.99
C SER A 102 -58.32 10.77 20.95
N ASN A 103 -58.49 10.31 19.70
CA ASN A 103 -59.53 10.65 18.70
C ASN A 103 -59.28 11.60 17.50
N GLN A 104 -59.58 11.06 16.31
CA GLN A 104 -60.36 11.59 15.15
C GLN A 104 -59.93 12.91 14.47
N SER A 105 -60.27 13.25 13.22
CA SER A 105 -60.69 12.59 11.97
C SER A 105 -60.86 13.71 10.92
N SER A 106 -60.70 13.36 9.64
CA SER A 106 -61.50 13.83 8.48
C SER A 106 -61.27 15.18 7.78
N ASN A 107 -61.32 15.08 6.44
CA ASN A 107 -61.85 16.01 5.42
C ASN A 107 -61.01 17.27 5.09
N ASN A 108 -60.90 17.76 3.84
CA ASN A 108 -61.72 17.57 2.65
C ASN A 108 -60.99 18.13 1.39
N SER A 109 -61.29 17.52 0.23
CA SER A 109 -61.59 18.12 -1.10
C SER A 109 -60.73 19.22 -1.76
N GLY A 110 -60.51 19.05 -3.07
CA GLY A 110 -60.43 20.20 -3.99
C GLY A 110 -59.69 20.00 -5.30
N SER A 111 -60.26 19.24 -6.24
CA SER A 111 -59.86 19.15 -7.66
C SER A 111 -60.23 20.39 -8.48
N ILE A 112 -59.62 20.54 -9.68
CA ILE A 112 -60.14 21.06 -10.99
C ILE A 112 -59.15 22.05 -11.64
N LEU A 113 -58.86 22.12 -12.95
CA LEU A 113 -59.01 21.30 -14.18
C LEU A 113 -58.60 22.24 -15.35
N GLY A 114 -58.10 21.70 -16.47
CA GLY A 114 -58.09 22.34 -17.80
C GLY A 114 -56.69 22.66 -18.35
N SER A 115 -56.04 21.96 -19.29
CA SER A 115 -56.39 21.21 -20.51
C SER A 115 -56.22 22.02 -21.83
N LEU A 116 -55.77 21.31 -22.89
CA LEU A 116 -55.78 21.60 -24.35
C LEU A 116 -54.65 22.52 -24.90
N LEU A 117 -53.92 22.26 -26.01
CA LEU A 117 -54.00 21.46 -27.26
C LEU A 117 -52.54 21.11 -27.73
N GLY A 118 -52.18 19.94 -28.29
CA GLY A 118 -52.40 19.45 -29.67
C GLY A 118 -51.22 19.80 -30.60
N GLY A 119 -50.57 18.96 -31.42
CA GLY A 119 -50.67 17.53 -31.74
C GLY A 119 -49.70 17.11 -32.87
N THR A 120 -49.66 15.79 -33.14
CA THR A 120 -49.25 15.05 -34.38
C THR A 120 -47.76 15.04 -34.76
N SER A 121 -47.09 13.96 -35.23
CA SER A 121 -47.40 12.65 -35.89
C SER A 121 -46.07 11.83 -35.92
N GLY A 122 -45.93 10.50 -36.02
CA GLY A 122 -46.80 9.33 -36.20
C GLY A 122 -45.98 8.10 -36.67
N SER A 123 -46.54 6.88 -36.47
CA SER A 123 -46.28 5.58 -37.16
C SER A 123 -44.96 4.85 -36.87
N SER A 124 -44.84 3.51 -36.72
CA SER A 124 -45.66 2.31 -37.00
C SER A 124 -44.99 1.10 -36.29
N GLY A 125 -45.69 0.22 -35.56
CA GLY A 125 -46.25 -1.08 -36.02
C GLY A 125 -45.30 -2.25 -35.64
N SER A 126 -45.69 -3.45 -35.21
CA SER A 126 -46.98 -4.10 -34.95
C SER A 126 -46.73 -5.55 -34.46
N SER A 127 -47.60 -6.05 -33.56
CA SER A 127 -48.12 -7.45 -33.42
C SER A 127 -47.14 -8.61 -33.13
N SER A 128 -47.40 -9.64 -32.31
CA SER A 128 -48.61 -10.33 -31.80
C SER A 128 -48.09 -11.34 -30.74
N GLY A 129 -48.78 -11.84 -29.71
CA GLY A 129 -50.20 -12.01 -29.42
C GLY A 129 -50.52 -13.51 -29.28
N SER A 130 -50.77 -14.01 -28.06
CA SER A 130 -51.82 -15.01 -27.77
C SER A 130 -51.89 -15.39 -26.29
N SER A 131 -53.11 -15.63 -25.86
CA SER A 131 -53.63 -15.74 -24.49
C SER A 131 -54.50 -17.00 -24.37
N SER A 132 -54.58 -17.61 -23.19
CA SER A 132 -55.75 -18.34 -22.65
C SER A 132 -55.40 -18.86 -21.23
N SER A 133 -55.99 -18.32 -20.14
CA SER A 133 -57.24 -18.76 -19.45
C SER A 133 -57.18 -20.21 -18.92
N GLY A 134 -57.47 -20.59 -17.67
CA GLY A 134 -58.08 -19.97 -16.49
C GLY A 134 -58.64 -21.11 -15.59
N GLY A 135 -58.76 -20.91 -14.26
CA GLY A 135 -59.43 -21.84 -13.33
C GLY A 135 -58.72 -21.98 -11.97
N SER A 136 -59.00 -21.12 -10.98
CA SER A 136 -60.01 -21.26 -9.91
C SER A 136 -59.61 -22.12 -8.69
N GLY A 137 -59.21 -21.44 -7.61
CA GLY A 137 -59.70 -21.63 -6.23
C GLY A 137 -59.12 -22.75 -5.34
N LEU A 138 -58.56 -22.37 -4.17
CA LEU A 138 -59.11 -22.63 -2.80
C LEU A 138 -58.02 -22.53 -1.70
N PHE A 139 -58.31 -21.67 -0.71
CA PHE A 139 -57.94 -21.59 0.72
C PHE A 139 -56.63 -22.16 1.33
N GLY A 140 -56.05 -21.33 2.22
CA GLY A 140 -55.14 -21.68 3.33
C GLY A 140 -53.81 -20.93 3.22
N GLY A 141 -53.54 -19.80 3.88
CA GLY A 141 -53.69 -19.51 5.29
C GLY A 141 -52.36 -19.76 6.01
N SER A 142 -51.48 -18.77 6.12
CA SER A 142 -50.90 -18.34 7.41
C SER A 142 -49.87 -17.20 7.24
N SER A 143 -49.99 -16.24 8.13
CA SER A 143 -49.19 -15.05 8.34
C SER A 143 -47.93 -15.32 9.17
N GLY A 144 -46.85 -14.59 8.89
CA GLY A 144 -45.76 -14.29 9.84
C GLY A 144 -44.89 -13.20 9.23
N GLY A 145 -44.81 -11.97 9.74
CA GLY A 145 -44.90 -11.55 11.13
C GLY A 145 -43.49 -11.19 11.60
N SER A 146 -42.97 -10.07 11.09
CA SER A 146 -41.73 -9.42 11.52
C SER A 146 -41.76 -9.18 13.03
N ASN A 147 -40.73 -9.68 13.74
CA ASN A 147 -40.51 -9.38 15.15
C ASN A 147 -39.16 -8.69 15.31
N ASN A 148 -39.26 -7.38 15.44
CA ASN A 148 -38.25 -6.48 15.97
C ASN A 148 -38.15 -6.72 17.50
N ARG A 149 -36.97 -7.03 18.04
CA ARG A 149 -36.71 -7.07 19.49
C ARG A 149 -35.50 -6.20 19.83
N GLY A 150 -35.79 -4.99 20.33
CA GLY A 150 -34.84 -4.17 21.08
C GLY A 150 -34.58 -4.77 22.46
N GLY A 151 -33.30 -4.97 22.79
CA GLY A 151 -32.81 -5.39 24.10
C GLY A 151 -32.29 -4.20 24.91
N SER A 152 -32.81 -4.06 26.12
CA SER A 152 -32.67 -2.95 27.07
C SER A 152 -31.25 -2.71 27.64
N LYS A 153 -30.88 -1.43 27.80
CA LYS A 153 -29.64 -0.89 28.40
C LYS A 153 -29.32 -1.32 29.85
N LEU A 154 -30.17 -2.11 30.51
CA LEU A 154 -29.91 -2.59 31.88
C LEU A 154 -28.98 -3.82 31.95
N GLY A 155 -28.92 -4.64 30.89
CA GLY A 155 -28.06 -5.83 30.84
C GLY A 155 -26.57 -5.51 30.73
N LYS A 156 -26.22 -4.44 29.99
CA LYS A 156 -24.83 -3.96 29.85
C LYS A 156 -24.29 -3.36 31.15
N LEU A 157 -25.14 -2.70 31.95
CA LEU A 157 -24.72 -2.13 33.24
C LEU A 157 -24.45 -3.22 34.30
N LEU A 158 -25.25 -4.29 34.31
CA LEU A 158 -25.02 -5.44 35.20
C LEU A 158 -23.77 -6.24 34.80
N LEU A 159 -23.47 -6.34 33.50
CA LEU A 159 -22.24 -6.96 33.01
C LEU A 159 -20.99 -6.15 33.39
N ILE A 160 -21.05 -4.81 33.28
CA ILE A 160 -19.94 -3.92 33.68
C ILE A 160 -19.71 -3.96 35.21
N ILE A 161 -20.77 -4.02 36.01
CA ILE A 161 -20.64 -4.18 37.47
C ILE A 161 -20.07 -5.56 37.82
N LEU A 162 -20.47 -6.61 37.10
CA LEU A 162 -19.90 -7.95 37.28
C LEU A 162 -18.41 -7.99 36.93
N LEU A 163 -18.01 -7.36 35.82
CA LEU A 163 -16.61 -7.23 35.40
C LEU A 163 -15.79 -6.38 36.38
N ALA A 164 -16.34 -5.30 36.92
CA ALA A 164 -15.68 -4.49 37.93
C ALA A 164 -15.51 -5.24 39.28
N VAL A 165 -16.48 -6.07 39.66
CA VAL A 165 -16.38 -6.91 40.87
C VAL A 165 -15.36 -8.04 40.67
N VAL A 166 -15.29 -8.63 39.48
CA VAL A 166 -14.25 -9.61 39.11
C VAL A 166 -12.87 -8.97 39.06
N ALA A 167 -12.74 -7.76 38.51
CA ALA A 167 -11.48 -7.00 38.51
C ALA A 167 -11.03 -6.65 39.93
N ILE A 168 -11.94 -6.22 40.82
CA ILE A 168 -11.62 -5.94 42.24
C ILE A 168 -11.26 -7.23 42.99
N TRP A 169 -11.89 -8.36 42.66
CA TRP A 169 -11.59 -9.66 43.23
C TRP A 169 -10.21 -10.19 42.77
N LEU A 170 -9.85 -9.98 41.51
CA LEU A 170 -8.52 -10.28 40.96
C LEU A 170 -7.44 -9.34 41.55
N PHE A 171 -7.74 -8.05 41.69
CA PHE A 171 -6.81 -7.07 42.29
C PHE A 171 -6.51 -7.38 43.77
N LYS A 172 -7.47 -7.95 44.52
CA LYS A 172 -7.27 -8.37 45.91
C LYS A 172 -6.48 -9.68 46.06
N LYS A 173 -6.31 -10.47 45.00
CA LYS A 173 -5.48 -11.69 45.02
C LYS A 173 -4.02 -11.47 44.58
N CYS A 174 -3.71 -10.36 43.91
CA CYS A 174 -2.34 -10.01 43.52
C CYS A 174 -1.56 -9.20 44.57
N SER A 175 -2.00 -9.17 45.84
CA SER A 175 -1.24 -8.60 46.96
C SER A 175 -0.75 -9.71 47.90
N GLY A 176 0.18 -10.52 47.39
CA GLY A 176 0.84 -11.59 48.15
C GLY A 176 1.91 -12.22 47.29
N GLY A 177 3.12 -11.67 47.36
CA GLY A 177 4.24 -12.06 46.49
C GLY A 177 4.73 -13.49 46.74
N GLN A 178 5.07 -14.15 45.64
CA GLN A 178 6.23 -15.02 45.52
C GLN A 178 6.64 -15.03 44.03
N ALA A 179 7.74 -14.33 43.74
CA ALA A 179 8.42 -14.37 42.46
C ALA A 179 9.18 -15.70 42.35
N CYS A 180 8.97 -16.44 41.27
CA CYS A 180 9.93 -17.46 40.84
C CYS A 180 10.96 -16.73 39.97
N SER A 181 12.15 -16.48 40.53
CA SER A 181 13.21 -15.78 39.84
C SER A 181 13.89 -16.67 38.80
N LEU A 182 14.00 -16.13 37.59
CA LEU A 182 14.75 -16.60 36.41
C LEU A 182 16.28 -16.77 36.64
N MET A 183 16.75 -16.62 37.88
CA MET A 183 18.17 -16.62 38.26
C MET A 183 18.76 -18.02 38.48
N ASP A 184 17.95 -19.09 38.44
CA ASP A 184 18.38 -20.48 38.65
C ASP A 184 18.65 -21.26 37.34
N MET A 185 18.49 -20.63 36.17
CA MET A 185 18.81 -21.22 34.85
C MET A 185 20.12 -20.71 34.25
N MET A 186 20.82 -19.79 34.93
CA MET A 186 22.10 -19.24 34.48
C MET A 186 23.22 -19.59 35.47
N SER A 187 23.65 -20.86 35.48
CA SER A 187 24.92 -21.27 36.08
C SER A 187 25.36 -22.62 35.52
N GLY A 188 26.10 -22.58 34.40
CA GLY A 188 26.61 -23.78 33.77
C GLY A 188 27.48 -23.49 32.55
N MET A 189 28.74 -23.13 32.82
CA MET A 189 29.90 -23.32 31.94
C MET A 189 30.13 -22.31 30.81
N THR A 190 30.87 -21.28 31.20
CA THR A 190 31.96 -20.68 30.42
C THR A 190 32.91 -21.75 29.84
N GLY A 191 33.19 -21.66 28.54
CA GLY A 191 34.24 -22.41 27.86
C GLY A 191 34.59 -21.72 26.54
N SER A 192 35.51 -20.76 26.60
CA SER A 192 36.13 -20.10 25.46
C SER A 192 37.15 -21.01 24.79
N ASP A 193 37.11 -21.15 23.47
CA ASP A 193 38.30 -21.37 22.64
C ASP A 193 38.09 -20.77 21.24
N ASN A 194 39.14 -20.10 20.76
CA ASN A 194 39.21 -19.28 19.54
C ASN A 194 39.17 -20.11 18.25
N ILE A 195 38.54 -19.57 17.18
CA ILE A 195 38.88 -19.70 15.74
C ILE A 195 38.24 -18.47 15.06
N ALA A 196 39.00 -17.40 14.80
CA ALA A 196 39.68 -17.09 13.54
C ALA A 196 38.72 -16.92 12.34
N ALA A 197 38.61 -15.65 11.90
CA ALA A 197 37.89 -15.19 10.72
C ALA A 197 38.18 -16.01 9.47
N PHE A 198 37.12 -16.37 8.75
CA PHE A 198 37.18 -16.88 7.38
C PHE A 198 36.13 -16.15 6.55
N VAL A 199 36.60 -15.30 5.64
CA VAL A 199 35.79 -14.66 4.60
C VAL A 199 35.92 -15.56 3.37
N PRO A 200 34.87 -16.25 2.90
CA PRO A 200 34.88 -16.85 1.58
C PRO A 200 34.48 -15.79 0.57
N GLU A 201 35.46 -15.42 -0.25
CA GLU A 201 35.29 -14.74 -1.53
C GLU A 201 34.63 -15.76 -2.49
N THR A 202 33.30 -15.74 -2.62
CA THR A 202 32.60 -16.52 -3.65
C THR A 202 32.36 -15.62 -4.86
N GLY A 203 33.22 -15.81 -5.87
CA GLY A 203 33.06 -15.21 -7.19
C GLY A 203 31.83 -15.76 -7.90
N TYR A 204 30.95 -14.86 -8.30
CA TYR A 204 29.89 -15.13 -9.26
C TYR A 204 30.50 -15.11 -10.67
N ASP A 205 30.62 -16.29 -11.29
CA ASP A 205 30.66 -16.41 -12.74
C ASP A 205 29.21 -16.38 -13.25
N THR A 206 28.77 -15.22 -13.71
CA THR A 206 27.51 -15.03 -14.44
C THR A 206 27.59 -15.72 -15.79
N TYR A 207 26.64 -16.60 -16.10
CA TYR A 207 26.45 -17.14 -17.44
C TYR A 207 25.94 -16.05 -18.39
N ASP A 208 26.67 -15.87 -19.49
CA ASP A 208 26.38 -14.99 -20.62
C ASP A 208 24.98 -15.20 -21.22
N ALA A 209 24.09 -14.21 -21.04
CA ALA A 209 23.00 -13.94 -21.97
C ALA A 209 23.52 -12.94 -23.03
N ALA A 210 24.04 -13.48 -24.14
CA ALA A 210 24.50 -12.67 -25.26
C ALA A 210 23.33 -12.12 -26.09
N ASP A 211 23.41 -10.81 -26.34
CA ASP A 211 22.77 -10.02 -27.39
C ASP A 211 21.23 -9.81 -27.34
N ALA A 212 20.79 -9.06 -26.32
CA ALA A 212 19.76 -8.04 -26.50
C ALA A 212 20.28 -6.72 -25.90
N GLU A 213 20.53 -5.70 -26.73
CA GLU A 213 20.90 -4.38 -26.24
C GLU A 213 19.80 -3.84 -25.32
N ALA A 214 20.08 -3.84 -24.02
CA ALA A 214 19.21 -3.25 -23.00
C ALA A 214 19.02 -1.76 -23.33
N PRO A 215 17.76 -1.27 -23.48
CA PRO A 215 17.53 0.16 -23.60
C PRO A 215 17.97 0.81 -22.28
N THR A 216 18.85 1.81 -22.36
CA THR A 216 19.37 2.59 -21.23
C THR A 216 18.27 2.93 -20.23
N ALA A 217 18.28 2.23 -19.10
CA ALA A 217 17.43 2.51 -17.95
C ALA A 217 17.74 3.92 -17.46
N VAL A 218 16.71 4.75 -17.39
CA VAL A 218 16.75 5.94 -16.53
C VAL A 218 16.50 5.38 -15.15
N SER A 219 17.56 5.29 -14.34
CA SER A 219 17.50 4.90 -12.94
C SER A 219 16.40 5.70 -12.23
N ALA A 220 15.64 5.06 -11.34
CA ALA A 220 14.87 5.76 -10.32
C ALA A 220 15.87 6.60 -9.49
N SER A 221 16.08 7.85 -9.87
CA SER A 221 17.20 8.61 -9.36
C SER A 221 16.82 9.20 -8.01
N THR A 222 17.44 8.68 -6.96
CA THR A 222 17.61 9.35 -5.66
C THR A 222 18.40 10.66 -5.77
N SER A 223 18.92 10.99 -6.96
CA SER A 223 19.58 12.25 -7.28
C SER A 223 18.62 13.26 -7.95
N VAL A 224 18.83 14.54 -7.64
CA VAL A 224 18.05 15.65 -8.20
C VAL A 224 18.35 15.78 -9.70
N SER A 225 17.49 15.21 -10.55
CA SER A 225 17.53 15.41 -12.00
C SER A 225 16.87 16.74 -12.38
N THR A 226 17.24 17.29 -13.53
CA THR A 226 16.57 18.46 -14.10
C THR A 226 15.23 18.03 -14.71
N ALA A 227 14.17 18.80 -14.47
CA ALA A 227 12.88 18.53 -15.10
C ALA A 227 12.98 18.60 -16.63
N ASP A 228 12.27 17.71 -17.32
CA ASP A 228 12.12 17.74 -18.77
C ASP A 228 11.16 18.88 -19.15
N ILE A 229 11.63 19.75 -20.04
CA ILE A 229 10.88 20.89 -20.56
C ILE A 229 10.54 20.75 -22.04
N THR A 230 10.94 19.64 -22.67
CA THR A 230 10.59 19.34 -24.05
C THR A 230 9.10 18.99 -24.14
N VAL A 231 8.50 19.18 -25.32
CA VAL A 231 7.07 18.89 -25.55
C VAL A 231 6.93 18.18 -26.90
N ALA A 232 6.20 17.07 -26.91
CA ALA A 232 5.97 16.33 -28.15
C ALA A 232 5.16 17.17 -29.18
N PRO A 233 5.45 17.05 -30.49
CA PRO A 233 4.70 17.77 -31.52
C PRO A 233 3.19 17.43 -31.59
N SER A 234 2.79 16.26 -31.09
CA SER A 234 1.38 15.85 -31.01
C SER A 234 0.66 16.34 -29.77
N ALA A 235 1.34 17.04 -28.85
CA ALA A 235 0.73 17.61 -27.67
C ALA A 235 -0.37 18.62 -28.05
N ARG A 236 -1.45 18.63 -27.27
CA ARG A 236 -2.49 19.65 -27.37
C ARG A 236 -1.94 20.99 -26.86
N ASP A 237 -2.46 22.10 -27.37
CA ASP A 237 -2.17 23.43 -26.80
C ASP A 237 -2.56 23.52 -25.32
N LYS A 238 -1.79 24.24 -24.51
CA LYS A 238 -2.13 24.51 -23.11
C LYS A 238 -3.42 25.35 -23.02
N ARG A 239 -4.32 25.01 -22.08
CA ARG A 239 -5.56 25.77 -21.79
C ARG A 239 -5.26 27.03 -20.99
N THR A 240 -4.27 26.95 -20.10
CA THR A 240 -3.81 28.06 -19.29
C THR A 240 -2.89 28.94 -20.10
N VAL A 241 -3.18 30.24 -20.11
CA VAL A 241 -2.35 31.25 -20.78
C VAL A 241 -1.63 32.05 -19.71
N ILE A 242 -0.33 31.76 -19.53
CA ILE A 242 0.58 32.56 -18.72
C ILE A 242 1.10 33.70 -19.58
N LYS A 243 0.89 34.96 -19.17
CA LYS A 243 1.22 36.15 -19.96
C LYS A 243 2.68 36.57 -19.81
N GLY A 244 3.23 36.50 -18.59
CA GLY A 244 4.60 36.91 -18.28
C GLY A 244 4.86 38.42 -18.28
N ASP A 245 3.82 39.25 -18.44
CA ASP A 245 3.91 40.71 -18.50
C ASP A 245 3.68 41.40 -17.14
N GLY A 246 3.59 40.59 -16.07
CA GLY A 246 3.31 41.05 -14.71
C GLY A 246 1.83 41.22 -14.37
N THR A 247 0.92 40.95 -15.32
CA THR A 247 -0.55 41.02 -15.14
C THR A 247 -1.22 39.66 -14.94
N ASP A 248 -0.43 38.61 -14.71
CA ASP A 248 -0.94 37.30 -14.35
C ASP A 248 -1.58 37.33 -12.96
N GLU A 249 -2.83 36.86 -12.88
CA GLU A 249 -3.57 36.63 -11.65
C GLU A 249 -3.81 35.11 -11.48
N VAL A 250 -3.50 34.59 -10.30
CA VAL A 250 -3.58 33.17 -9.94
C VAL A 250 -4.70 32.93 -8.94
N LEU A 251 -5.52 31.93 -9.22
CA LEU A 251 -6.53 31.40 -8.31
C LEU A 251 -6.16 29.96 -7.90
N ILE A 252 -5.81 29.77 -6.64
CA ILE A 252 -5.56 28.46 -6.04
C ILE A 252 -6.82 28.05 -5.27
N MET A 253 -7.40 26.92 -5.65
CA MET A 253 -8.59 26.33 -5.05
C MET A 253 -8.16 25.11 -4.24
N LEU A 254 -8.18 25.22 -2.91
CA LEU A 254 -7.84 24.13 -2.00
C LEU A 254 -9.13 23.47 -1.50
N TYR A 255 -9.40 22.25 -1.94
CA TYR A 255 -10.55 21.46 -1.50
C TYR A 255 -10.10 20.50 -0.41
N MET A 256 -10.44 20.82 0.85
CA MET A 256 -9.83 20.22 2.03
C MET A 256 -10.86 19.44 2.84
N CYS A 257 -10.92 18.13 2.58
CA CYS A 257 -11.69 17.19 3.38
C CYS A 257 -10.85 16.76 4.59
N GLY A 258 -11.22 17.22 5.78
CA GLY A 258 -10.34 17.10 6.96
C GLY A 258 -10.22 15.67 7.52
N THR A 259 -11.28 14.87 7.40
CA THR A 259 -11.33 13.45 7.81
C THR A 259 -10.74 13.13 9.19
N ASP A 260 -10.20 11.92 9.37
CA ASP A 260 -9.46 11.56 10.56
C ASP A 260 -8.03 12.12 10.58
N LEU A 261 -7.49 12.51 9.42
CA LEU A 261 -6.22 13.22 9.32
C LEU A 261 -6.21 14.51 10.16
N GLU A 262 -7.33 15.25 10.15
CA GLU A 262 -7.52 16.42 10.99
C GLU A 262 -7.96 16.05 12.40
N SER A 263 -9.01 15.24 12.57
CA SER A 263 -9.58 15.01 13.90
C SER A 263 -8.66 14.25 14.85
N LYS A 264 -7.78 13.39 14.33
CA LYS A 264 -6.75 12.69 15.12
C LYS A 264 -5.45 13.48 15.14
N TYR A 265 -4.91 13.85 13.98
CA TYR A 265 -3.52 14.30 13.84
C TYR A 265 -3.33 15.79 13.55
N GLY A 266 -4.39 16.53 13.19
CA GLY A 266 -4.30 17.96 12.90
C GLY A 266 -3.54 18.32 11.63
N MET A 267 -3.42 17.38 10.68
CA MET A 267 -2.61 17.57 9.46
C MET A 267 -3.14 18.71 8.59
N ALA A 268 -4.46 18.82 8.41
CA ALA A 268 -5.05 19.91 7.63
C ALA A 268 -4.76 21.29 8.28
N THR A 269 -4.84 21.36 9.60
CA THR A 269 -4.43 22.55 10.36
C THR A 269 -2.94 22.89 10.17
N ASN A 270 -2.06 21.89 10.13
CA ASN A 270 -0.63 22.11 9.90
C ASN A 270 -0.37 22.68 8.51
N ASP A 271 -0.98 22.12 7.46
CA ASP A 271 -0.80 22.61 6.08
C ASP A 271 -1.38 24.02 5.89
N LEU A 272 -2.51 24.33 6.55
CA LEU A 272 -3.00 25.71 6.60
C LEU A 272 -1.98 26.66 7.26
N ASN A 273 -1.27 26.23 8.30
CA ASN A 273 -0.21 27.04 8.91
C ASN A 273 1.01 27.18 7.97
N GLU A 274 1.37 26.14 7.23
CA GLU A 274 2.45 26.23 6.22
C GLU A 274 2.12 27.24 5.12
N ILE A 275 0.88 27.24 4.62
CA ILE A 275 0.43 28.25 3.65
C ILE A 275 0.53 29.65 4.26
N LEU A 276 0.18 29.82 5.54
CA LEU A 276 0.27 31.10 6.26
C LEU A 276 1.71 31.56 6.53
N HIS A 277 2.67 30.63 6.60
CA HIS A 277 4.10 30.95 6.67
C HIS A 277 4.68 31.35 5.31
N GLY A 278 4.03 30.96 4.21
CA GLY A 278 4.36 31.44 2.88
C GLY A 278 4.09 32.95 2.71
N THR A 279 4.78 33.57 1.76
CA THR A 279 4.50 34.96 1.37
C THR A 279 3.45 34.99 0.27
N ILE A 280 2.28 35.59 0.53
CA ILE A 280 1.19 35.73 -0.45
C ILE A 280 1.16 37.16 -1.00
N ASP A 281 1.17 37.32 -2.33
CA ASP A 281 0.85 38.60 -2.98
C ASP A 281 -0.68 38.73 -3.07
N PRO A 282 -1.32 39.60 -2.26
CA PRO A 282 -2.78 39.67 -2.17
C PRO A 282 -3.45 40.24 -3.43
N ASP A 283 -2.69 40.92 -4.31
CA ASP A 283 -3.20 41.51 -5.54
C ASP A 283 -3.13 40.54 -6.72
N LYS A 284 -2.26 39.52 -6.66
CA LYS A 284 -2.01 38.59 -7.76
C LYS A 284 -2.32 37.14 -7.46
N VAL A 285 -2.29 36.71 -6.19
CA VAL A 285 -2.51 35.32 -5.80
C VAL A 285 -3.68 35.23 -4.82
N HIS A 286 -4.68 34.43 -5.17
CA HIS A 286 -5.89 34.23 -4.38
C HIS A 286 -6.02 32.76 -4.02
N ILE A 287 -5.88 32.44 -2.74
CA ILE A 287 -5.98 31.08 -2.23
C ILE A 287 -7.31 30.93 -1.50
N VAL A 288 -8.24 30.19 -2.09
CA VAL A 288 -9.55 29.92 -1.48
C VAL A 288 -9.59 28.46 -1.04
N VAL A 289 -9.96 28.23 0.21
CA VAL A 289 -10.13 26.89 0.78
C VAL A 289 -11.59 26.63 1.12
N GLU A 290 -12.12 25.45 0.75
CA GLU A 290 -13.35 24.90 1.32
C GLU A 290 -13.00 23.78 2.30
N THR A 291 -13.58 23.86 3.49
CA THR A 291 -13.29 23.00 4.63
C THR A 291 -14.55 22.24 5.04
N GLY A 292 -14.40 20.95 5.37
CA GLY A 292 -15.50 20.07 5.80
C GLY A 292 -15.00 18.66 6.13
N GLY A 293 -15.93 17.72 6.30
CA GLY A 293 -15.64 16.29 6.34
C GLY A 293 -14.93 15.72 7.56
N THR A 294 -14.78 16.50 8.64
CA THR A 294 -14.14 16.05 9.89
C THR A 294 -14.99 16.27 11.14
N LYS A 295 -14.89 15.34 12.08
CA LYS A 295 -15.56 15.39 13.39
C LYS A 295 -14.99 16.46 14.31
N THR A 296 -13.76 16.91 14.13
CA THR A 296 -13.13 17.93 14.98
C THR A 296 -11.99 18.59 14.21
N TRP A 297 -11.91 19.91 14.26
CA TRP A 297 -10.73 20.67 13.84
C TRP A 297 -9.82 20.91 15.05
N LYS A 298 -8.51 20.77 14.87
CA LYS A 298 -7.45 21.05 15.86
C LYS A 298 -7.07 22.54 15.90
N ASN A 299 -7.96 23.40 15.42
CA ASN A 299 -7.88 24.85 15.53
C ASN A 299 -9.24 25.42 15.96
N SER A 300 -9.24 26.68 16.41
CA SER A 300 -10.46 27.36 16.89
C SER A 300 -11.14 28.23 15.84
N VAL A 301 -10.67 28.23 14.59
CA VAL A 301 -11.17 29.10 13.52
C VAL A 301 -12.25 28.40 12.70
N ILE A 302 -12.02 27.13 12.36
CA ILE A 302 -12.89 26.34 11.50
C ILE A 302 -13.88 25.54 12.34
N SER A 303 -15.16 25.56 11.95
CA SER A 303 -16.23 24.80 12.59
C SER A 303 -16.34 23.41 11.96
N ASN A 304 -16.54 22.39 12.80
CA ASN A 304 -16.86 21.03 12.38
C ASN A 304 -18.36 20.81 12.11
N THR A 305 -19.23 21.80 12.38
CA THR A 305 -20.70 21.65 12.26
C THR A 305 -21.26 22.06 10.90
N THR A 306 -20.43 22.63 10.03
CA THR A 306 -20.80 23.12 8.70
C THR A 306 -19.57 23.16 7.82
N ASN A 307 -19.75 23.03 6.52
CA ASN A 307 -18.72 23.37 5.55
C ASN A 307 -18.57 24.89 5.48
N GLN A 308 -17.35 25.36 5.21
CA GLN A 308 -17.00 26.77 5.22
C GLN A 308 -15.97 27.10 4.14
N ARG A 309 -16.01 28.33 3.63
CA ARG A 309 -15.06 28.86 2.64
C ARG A 309 -14.26 30.02 3.21
N TYR A 310 -12.95 29.98 3.02
CA TYR A 310 -12.02 31.02 3.48
C TYR A 310 -11.11 31.49 2.35
N LEU A 311 -10.78 32.78 2.35
CA LEU A 311 -9.62 33.33 1.67
C LEU A 311 -8.43 33.26 2.64
N ILE A 312 -7.34 32.61 2.23
CA ILE A 312 -6.09 32.60 2.99
C ILE A 312 -5.31 33.88 2.66
N THR A 313 -4.83 34.57 3.69
CA THR A 313 -4.07 35.82 3.57
C THR A 313 -2.86 35.79 4.51
N ASN A 314 -1.90 36.69 4.31
CA ASN A 314 -0.78 36.88 5.27
C ASN A 314 -1.23 37.25 6.70
N LYS A 315 -2.52 37.51 6.94
CA LYS A 315 -3.10 37.83 8.25
C LYS A 315 -3.92 36.68 8.84
N GLY A 316 -3.98 35.52 8.18
CA GLY A 316 -4.83 34.39 8.54
C GLY A 316 -5.99 34.16 7.58
N LEU A 317 -6.94 33.34 8.04
CA LEU A 317 -8.13 32.94 7.29
C LEU A 317 -9.23 34.02 7.36
N THR A 318 -9.62 34.55 6.21
CA THR A 318 -10.75 35.47 6.09
C THR A 318 -11.97 34.73 5.55
N ALA A 319 -13.01 34.59 6.38
CA ALA A 319 -14.23 33.88 5.97
C ALA A 319 -14.90 34.55 4.77
N LEU A 320 -15.15 33.78 3.71
CA LEU A 320 -15.94 34.16 2.54
C LEU A 320 -17.38 33.63 2.66
N ASP A 321 -17.53 32.42 3.19
CA ASP A 321 -18.82 31.83 3.56
C ASP A 321 -18.66 31.03 4.86
N LYS A 322 -19.47 31.35 5.86
CA LYS A 322 -19.35 30.78 7.21
C LYS A 322 -20.26 29.59 7.45
N ASN A 323 -21.25 29.35 6.59
CA ASN A 323 -22.25 28.30 6.80
C ASN A 323 -22.86 27.83 5.48
N LEU A 324 -22.24 26.82 4.88
CA LEU A 324 -22.78 26.11 3.72
C LEU A 324 -23.72 24.95 4.13
N GLY A 325 -23.94 24.75 5.43
CA GLY A 325 -24.51 23.53 5.98
C GLY A 325 -23.50 22.38 6.01
N GLN A 326 -23.89 21.27 6.62
CA GLN A 326 -23.10 20.04 6.58
C GLN A 326 -23.30 19.36 5.21
N LYS A 327 -22.34 19.54 4.31
CA LYS A 327 -22.34 18.95 2.97
C LYS A 327 -21.25 17.88 2.91
N SER A 328 -21.50 16.80 2.19
CA SER A 328 -20.49 15.79 1.95
C SER A 328 -19.37 16.39 1.10
N MET A 329 -18.14 16.26 1.58
CA MET A 329 -16.95 16.65 0.82
C MET A 329 -16.67 15.67 -0.33
N VAL A 330 -17.27 14.48 -0.31
CA VAL A 330 -17.16 13.47 -1.37
C VAL A 330 -18.35 13.46 -2.35
N ASP A 331 -19.25 14.45 -2.26
CA ASP A 331 -20.31 14.68 -3.26
C ASP A 331 -19.77 15.56 -4.41
N PRO A 332 -19.85 15.09 -5.68
CA PRO A 332 -19.40 15.87 -6.83
C PRO A 332 -20.07 17.24 -6.97
N ASN A 333 -21.30 17.43 -6.45
CA ASN A 333 -21.97 18.72 -6.48
C ASN A 333 -21.34 19.74 -5.52
N THR A 334 -20.80 19.28 -4.38
CA THR A 334 -20.07 20.14 -3.43
C THR A 334 -18.82 20.71 -4.10
N LEU A 335 -18.04 19.86 -4.77
CA LEU A 335 -16.87 20.28 -5.53
C LEU A 335 -17.23 21.19 -6.71
N THR A 336 -18.29 20.87 -7.47
CA THR A 336 -18.78 21.77 -8.55
C THR A 336 -19.13 23.16 -8.00
N ASP A 337 -19.85 23.21 -6.88
CA ASP A 337 -20.25 24.46 -6.23
C ASP A 337 -19.03 25.27 -5.78
N PHE A 338 -18.04 24.60 -5.19
CA PHE A 338 -16.78 25.21 -4.78
C PHE A 338 -16.01 25.85 -5.95
N ILE A 339 -15.77 25.09 -7.02
CA ILE A 339 -15.02 25.57 -8.19
C ILE A 339 -15.73 26.77 -8.82
N LYS A 340 -17.07 26.69 -8.98
CA LYS A 340 -17.88 27.79 -9.52
C LYS A 340 -17.84 29.01 -8.63
N PHE A 341 -17.94 28.82 -7.31
CA PHE A 341 -17.82 29.91 -6.35
C PHE A 341 -16.48 30.63 -6.50
N CYS A 342 -15.37 29.89 -6.47
CA CYS A 342 -14.02 30.45 -6.62
C CYS A 342 -13.88 31.22 -7.94
N LYS A 343 -14.31 30.64 -9.07
CA LYS A 343 -14.20 31.30 -10.36
C LYS A 343 -15.09 32.53 -10.48
N SER A 344 -16.28 32.51 -9.90
CA SER A 344 -17.17 33.69 -9.88
C SER A 344 -16.60 34.83 -9.03
N LYS A 345 -15.87 34.49 -7.97
CA LYS A 345 -15.25 35.46 -7.05
C LYS A 345 -14.01 36.12 -7.65
N TYR A 346 -13.23 35.35 -8.41
CA TYR A 346 -11.98 35.79 -9.05
C TYR A 346 -12.00 35.52 -10.57
N PRO A 347 -12.88 36.22 -11.33
CA PRO A 347 -13.07 35.95 -12.75
C PRO A 347 -11.87 36.37 -13.62
N LYS A 348 -11.01 37.26 -13.11
CA LYS A 348 -9.83 37.78 -13.80
C LYS A 348 -8.63 36.83 -13.78
N ALA A 349 -8.60 35.88 -12.85
CA ALA A 349 -7.52 34.90 -12.76
C ALA A 349 -7.39 34.14 -14.08
N ASN A 350 -6.23 34.26 -14.74
CA ASN A 350 -5.91 33.57 -15.98
C ASN A 350 -5.18 32.25 -15.73
N ARG A 351 -4.79 31.98 -14.49
CA ARG A 351 -4.20 30.73 -14.02
C ARG A 351 -5.04 30.17 -12.88
N ASN A 352 -5.69 29.03 -13.07
CA ASN A 352 -6.46 28.36 -12.01
C ASN A 352 -5.75 27.06 -11.61
N ILE A 353 -5.59 26.84 -10.31
CA ILE A 353 -4.99 25.63 -9.73
C ILE A 353 -6.04 25.01 -8.81
N LEU A 354 -6.21 23.69 -8.88
CA LEU A 354 -7.09 22.94 -7.99
C LEU A 354 -6.28 21.90 -7.25
N ILE A 355 -6.36 21.91 -5.92
CA ILE A 355 -5.68 20.96 -5.05
C ILE A 355 -6.75 20.20 -4.25
N PHE A 356 -6.67 18.88 -4.33
CA PHE A 356 -7.42 17.96 -3.49
C PHE A 356 -6.55 17.57 -2.30
N TRP A 357 -7.03 17.83 -1.09
CA TRP A 357 -6.33 17.51 0.16
C TRP A 357 -7.18 16.55 0.97
N ASP A 358 -6.73 15.31 1.15
CA ASP A 358 -7.29 14.26 2.01
C ASP A 358 -6.49 12.94 1.83
N HIS A 359 -7.03 11.83 2.31
CA HIS A 359 -6.79 10.49 1.82
C HIS A 359 -7.07 10.32 0.31
N GLY A 360 -6.30 9.44 -0.32
CA GLY A 360 -6.59 8.91 -1.64
C GLY A 360 -6.67 7.39 -1.60
N GLY A 361 -7.47 6.83 -2.48
CA GLY A 361 -7.74 5.40 -2.60
C GLY A 361 -7.52 4.90 -4.02
N GLY A 362 -6.66 5.58 -4.77
CA GLY A 362 -6.24 5.15 -6.08
C GLY A 362 -7.34 5.18 -7.14
N SER A 363 -7.19 4.31 -8.14
CA SER A 363 -8.03 4.32 -9.33
C SER A 363 -9.48 3.99 -9.01
N LEU A 364 -9.73 3.10 -8.04
CA LEU A 364 -11.07 2.59 -7.76
C LEU A 364 -11.83 3.42 -6.73
N SER A 365 -11.22 3.69 -5.58
CA SER A 365 -11.87 4.47 -4.52
C SER A 365 -11.77 5.97 -4.75
N GLY A 366 -10.77 6.45 -5.52
CA GLY A 366 -10.62 7.87 -5.84
C GLY A 366 -10.19 8.70 -4.64
N TYR A 367 -10.89 9.81 -4.38
CA TYR A 367 -10.48 10.82 -3.40
C TYR A 367 -11.43 10.92 -2.20
N GLY A 368 -10.82 10.98 -1.01
CA GLY A 368 -11.39 11.43 0.24
C GLY A 368 -12.40 10.51 0.94
N TYR A 369 -12.48 10.63 2.28
CA TYR A 369 -13.30 9.76 3.16
C TYR A 369 -13.96 10.55 4.30
N ASP A 370 -15.05 11.24 4.00
CA ASP A 370 -15.76 12.15 4.90
C ASP A 370 -16.27 11.45 6.18
N GLN A 371 -15.93 11.95 7.37
CA GLN A 371 -16.31 11.32 8.64
C GLN A 371 -17.81 11.45 8.99
N TYR A 372 -18.59 12.23 8.25
CA TYR A 372 -20.04 12.36 8.41
C TYR A 372 -20.83 11.65 7.32
N PHE A 373 -20.21 11.33 6.19
CA PHE A 373 -20.87 10.76 5.02
C PHE A 373 -20.06 9.60 4.45
N ASN A 374 -20.67 8.41 4.37
CA ASN A 374 -19.97 7.23 3.90
C ASN A 374 -19.55 7.31 2.43
N GLY A 375 -18.42 6.68 2.13
CA GLY A 375 -17.88 6.50 0.79
C GLY A 375 -16.85 7.56 0.40
N SER A 376 -16.43 7.49 -0.85
CA SER A 376 -15.40 8.33 -1.44
C SER A 376 -15.84 8.96 -2.76
N MET A 377 -15.05 9.92 -3.25
CA MET A 377 -15.24 10.55 -4.55
C MET A 377 -14.44 9.78 -5.62
N THR A 378 -15.07 8.77 -6.19
CA THR A 378 -14.56 7.97 -7.33
C THR A 378 -14.27 8.85 -8.55
N LEU A 379 -13.41 8.37 -9.46
CA LEU A 379 -12.94 9.15 -10.61
C LEU A 379 -14.07 9.60 -11.56
N ASP A 380 -15.16 8.82 -11.70
CA ASP A 380 -16.35 9.22 -12.45
C ASP A 380 -17.09 10.40 -11.80
N LYS A 381 -17.13 10.46 -10.46
CA LYS A 381 -17.68 11.60 -9.72
C LYS A 381 -16.78 12.82 -9.86
N ILE A 382 -15.46 12.68 -9.78
CA ILE A 382 -14.51 13.77 -10.05
C ILE A 382 -14.72 14.30 -11.47
N ASN A 383 -14.77 13.43 -12.47
CA ASN A 383 -15.05 13.78 -13.87
C ASN A 383 -16.36 14.58 -13.98
N LYS A 384 -17.44 14.09 -13.36
CA LYS A 384 -18.74 14.78 -13.33
C LYS A 384 -18.63 16.16 -12.69
N ALA A 385 -17.90 16.29 -11.59
CA ALA A 385 -17.75 17.55 -10.87
C ALA A 385 -17.00 18.59 -11.71
N LEU A 386 -15.87 18.21 -12.32
CA LEU A 386 -15.04 19.06 -13.18
C LEU A 386 -15.79 19.46 -14.45
N LYS A 387 -16.48 18.51 -15.10
CA LYS A 387 -17.35 18.76 -16.25
C LYS A 387 -18.44 19.78 -15.94
N ASN A 388 -19.13 19.60 -14.82
CA ASN A 388 -20.21 20.49 -14.42
C ASN A 388 -19.71 21.86 -13.97
N ALA A 389 -18.49 21.95 -13.45
CA ALA A 389 -17.85 23.20 -13.09
C ALA A 389 -17.56 24.06 -14.33
N GLY A 390 -17.11 23.44 -15.43
CA GLY A 390 -16.82 24.12 -16.69
C GLY A 390 -15.61 25.06 -16.59
N VAL A 391 -14.66 24.76 -15.71
CA VAL A 391 -13.42 25.51 -15.49
C VAL A 391 -12.24 24.64 -15.88
N THR A 392 -11.22 25.25 -16.47
CA THR A 392 -9.97 24.60 -16.83
C THR A 392 -8.84 25.08 -15.93
N PHE A 393 -7.88 24.20 -15.68
CA PHE A 393 -6.81 24.38 -14.71
C PHE A 393 -5.44 24.34 -15.37
N ASP A 394 -4.50 25.04 -14.76
CA ASP A 394 -3.08 24.89 -15.05
C ASP A 394 -2.63 23.49 -14.61
N PHE A 395 -2.77 23.21 -13.32
CA PHE A 395 -2.66 21.85 -12.82
C PHE A 395 -3.78 21.49 -11.86
N ILE A 396 -4.11 20.21 -11.85
CA ILE A 396 -4.84 19.57 -10.76
C ILE A 396 -3.82 18.79 -9.95
N GLY A 397 -3.77 19.08 -8.65
CA GLY A 397 -2.90 18.44 -7.69
C GLY A 397 -3.69 17.56 -6.74
N PHE A 398 -3.17 16.37 -6.46
CA PHE A 398 -3.66 15.53 -5.39
C PHE A 398 -2.59 15.46 -4.32
N ASP A 399 -2.80 16.22 -3.25
CA ASP A 399 -2.12 16.08 -1.97
C ASP A 399 -2.83 14.96 -1.20
N ALA A 400 -2.79 13.78 -1.81
CA ALA A 400 -3.53 12.57 -1.46
C ALA A 400 -2.85 11.32 -2.05
N CYS A 401 -2.92 10.22 -1.30
CA CYS A 401 -2.32 8.92 -1.62
C CYS A 401 -2.76 8.34 -2.98
N LEU A 402 -1.85 7.68 -3.70
CA LEU A 402 -2.17 6.78 -4.82
C LEU A 402 -2.84 7.44 -6.04
N MET A 403 -2.79 8.77 -6.19
CA MET A 403 -3.51 9.50 -7.25
C MET A 403 -2.72 9.73 -8.54
N ALA A 404 -1.43 9.39 -8.61
CA ALA A 404 -0.66 9.37 -9.86
C ALA A 404 -0.95 8.09 -10.64
N THR A 405 -2.16 8.01 -11.20
CA THR A 405 -2.60 6.85 -11.99
C THR A 405 -2.93 7.22 -13.43
N MET A 406 -2.79 6.27 -14.35
CA MET A 406 -3.23 6.41 -15.74
C MET A 406 -4.71 6.82 -15.83
N GLU A 407 -5.55 6.25 -14.97
CA GLU A 407 -6.98 6.55 -14.85
C GLU A 407 -7.22 8.00 -14.43
N THR A 408 -6.47 8.49 -13.44
CA THR A 408 -6.57 9.87 -12.96
C THR A 408 -6.09 10.84 -14.04
N ALA A 409 -5.01 10.51 -14.75
CA ALA A 409 -4.53 11.29 -15.88
C ALA A 409 -5.57 11.39 -17.01
N LEU A 410 -6.24 10.28 -17.38
CA LEU A 410 -7.31 10.27 -18.39
C LEU A 410 -8.53 11.14 -17.99
N VAL A 411 -8.88 11.17 -16.70
CA VAL A 411 -9.98 12.02 -16.24
C VAL A 411 -9.57 13.49 -16.20
N THR A 412 -8.39 13.78 -15.66
CA THR A 412 -7.94 15.17 -15.44
C THR A 412 -7.44 15.85 -16.71
N GLU A 413 -6.95 15.11 -17.72
CA GLU A 413 -6.47 15.70 -18.97
C GLU A 413 -7.52 16.55 -19.66
N GLN A 414 -8.80 16.19 -19.50
CA GLN A 414 -9.93 16.91 -20.08
C GLN A 414 -10.09 18.33 -19.53
N TYR A 415 -9.54 18.60 -18.33
CA TYR A 415 -9.78 19.82 -17.57
C TYR A 415 -8.50 20.55 -17.16
N ALA A 416 -7.34 19.91 -17.18
CA ALA A 416 -6.07 20.49 -16.72
C ALA A 416 -4.94 20.33 -17.74
N ASP A 417 -3.91 21.16 -17.63
CA ASP A 417 -2.71 21.04 -18.45
C ASP A 417 -1.62 20.17 -17.82
N TYR A 418 -1.65 20.00 -16.50
CA TYR A 418 -0.76 19.14 -15.74
C TYR A 418 -1.48 18.41 -14.59
N LEU A 419 -0.96 17.24 -14.22
CA LEU A 419 -1.32 16.48 -13.04
C LEU A 419 -0.11 16.43 -12.11
N ILE A 420 -0.32 16.63 -10.81
CA ILE A 420 0.68 16.31 -9.77
C ILE A 420 0.04 15.33 -8.79
N GLY A 421 0.72 14.23 -8.49
CA GLY A 421 0.24 13.22 -7.56
C GLY A 421 1.30 12.18 -7.21
N SER A 422 0.97 11.32 -6.25
CA SER A 422 1.82 10.23 -5.76
C SER A 422 1.35 8.87 -6.27
N GLU A 423 2.28 7.98 -6.60
CA GLU A 423 1.97 6.58 -6.92
C GLU A 423 1.72 5.74 -5.67
N GLU A 424 2.25 6.17 -4.52
CA GLU A 424 2.19 5.48 -3.24
C GLU A 424 1.29 6.24 -2.26
N THR A 425 1.07 5.68 -1.07
CA THR A 425 0.62 6.44 0.08
C THR A 425 1.60 7.56 0.41
N GLU A 426 1.11 8.79 0.52
CA GLU A 426 1.94 9.93 0.90
C GLU A 426 2.22 9.92 2.41
N PRO A 427 3.41 10.35 2.86
CA PRO A 427 3.66 10.51 4.28
C PRO A 427 2.88 11.67 4.89
N GLY A 428 2.74 11.68 6.22
CA GLY A 428 1.83 12.56 6.96
C GLY A 428 2.19 14.05 6.89
N CYS A 429 3.43 14.36 6.53
CA CYS A 429 3.93 15.69 6.17
C CYS A 429 3.09 16.33 5.03
N GLY A 430 2.60 15.53 4.09
CA GLY A 430 2.02 16.03 2.85
C GLY A 430 2.93 16.98 2.08
N TRP A 431 2.35 17.70 1.12
CA TRP A 431 3.09 18.70 0.35
C TRP A 431 3.52 19.85 1.26
N TYR A 432 4.77 20.31 1.12
CA TYR A 432 5.25 21.45 1.90
C TYR A 432 4.85 22.79 1.24
N TYR A 433 3.86 23.49 1.81
CA TYR A 433 3.20 24.60 1.10
C TYR A 433 3.99 25.91 1.06
N SER A 434 4.78 26.22 2.09
CA SER A 434 5.34 27.56 2.28
C SER A 434 6.21 28.05 1.11
N ASN A 435 7.03 27.16 0.55
CA ASN A 435 8.02 27.50 -0.48
C ASN A 435 7.38 27.79 -1.83
N TRP A 436 6.54 26.88 -2.34
CA TRP A 436 5.95 27.04 -3.66
C TRP A 436 4.88 28.15 -3.69
N ILE A 437 4.15 28.37 -2.58
CA ILE A 437 3.25 29.53 -2.42
C ILE A 437 4.04 30.84 -2.48
N THR A 438 5.22 30.87 -1.84
CA THR A 438 6.13 32.02 -1.93
C THR A 438 6.66 32.21 -3.34
N ALA A 439 7.03 31.12 -4.03
CA ALA A 439 7.56 31.17 -5.39
C ALA A 439 6.52 31.72 -6.38
N ILE A 440 5.29 31.19 -6.39
CA ILE A 440 4.23 31.64 -7.29
C ILE A 440 3.75 33.06 -6.96
N SER A 441 3.80 33.48 -5.70
CA SER A 441 3.47 34.86 -5.32
C SER A 441 4.52 35.86 -5.80
N ARG A 442 5.81 35.49 -5.77
CA ARG A 442 6.89 36.34 -6.31
C ARG A 442 6.88 36.40 -7.83
N ASN A 443 6.53 35.28 -8.47
CA ASN A 443 6.45 35.18 -9.91
C ASN A 443 5.20 34.38 -10.33
N PRO A 444 4.04 35.04 -10.50
CA PRO A 444 2.81 34.41 -11.00
C PRO A 444 2.98 33.72 -12.36
N ALA A 445 4.01 34.11 -13.12
CA ALA A 445 4.35 33.54 -14.42
C ALA A 445 5.41 32.42 -14.37
N ILE A 446 5.79 31.93 -13.18
CA ILE A 446 6.66 30.75 -13.04
C ILE A 446 6.09 29.59 -13.86
N SER A 447 6.92 28.88 -14.62
CA SER A 447 6.45 27.75 -15.42
C SER A 447 5.87 26.66 -14.50
N THR A 448 4.85 25.95 -14.97
CA THR A 448 4.18 24.93 -14.17
C THR A 448 5.10 23.76 -13.85
N VAL A 449 6.00 23.40 -14.77
CA VAL A 449 7.02 22.35 -14.54
C VAL A 449 7.99 22.75 -13.44
N GLU A 450 8.47 24.00 -13.42
CA GLU A 450 9.38 24.48 -12.37
C GLU A 450 8.67 24.54 -11.02
N LEU A 451 7.43 25.03 -10.99
CA LEU A 451 6.62 25.06 -9.77
C LEU A 451 6.35 23.65 -9.24
N GLY A 452 6.01 22.71 -10.12
CA GLY A 452 5.82 21.30 -9.79
C GLY A 452 7.10 20.67 -9.26
N LYS A 453 8.26 21.00 -9.83
CA LYS A 453 9.56 20.55 -9.32
C LYS A 453 9.81 21.05 -7.89
N ILE A 454 9.52 22.32 -7.58
CA ILE A 454 9.62 22.85 -6.20
C ILE A 454 8.74 22.03 -5.25
N ILE A 455 7.48 21.77 -5.62
CA ILE A 455 6.55 20.96 -4.82
C ILE A 455 7.12 19.55 -4.56
N ILE A 456 7.59 18.88 -5.62
CA ILE A 456 8.11 17.51 -5.56
C ILE A 456 9.41 17.42 -4.75
N ASP A 457 10.31 18.39 -4.91
CA ASP A 457 11.56 18.44 -4.16
C ASP A 457 11.31 18.71 -2.69
N ASP A 458 10.50 19.73 -2.37
CA ASP A 458 10.20 20.07 -0.99
C ASP A 458 9.47 18.93 -0.26
N PHE A 459 8.51 18.27 -0.94
CA PHE A 459 7.85 17.07 -0.39
C PHE A 459 8.86 15.99 -0.01
N ASN A 460 9.70 15.57 -0.95
CA ASN A 460 10.70 14.54 -0.68
C ASN A 460 11.67 14.96 0.42
N ASP A 461 12.21 16.18 0.35
CA ASP A 461 13.23 16.67 1.29
C ASP A 461 12.67 16.84 2.71
N VAL A 462 11.45 17.36 2.86
CA VAL A 462 10.81 17.56 4.17
C VAL A 462 10.42 16.23 4.80
N CYS A 463 9.81 15.32 4.03
CA CYS A 463 9.40 14.04 4.59
C CYS A 463 10.63 13.20 4.98
N GLN A 464 11.67 13.15 4.15
CA GLN A 464 12.95 12.48 4.49
C GLN A 464 13.65 13.12 5.70
N LYS A 465 13.57 14.44 5.86
CA LYS A 465 14.11 15.13 7.04
C LYS A 465 13.30 14.86 8.31
N ASN A 466 11.99 14.72 8.19
CA ASN A 466 11.11 14.39 9.32
C ASN A 466 11.26 12.93 9.72
N ASN A 467 11.37 12.02 8.74
CA ASN A 467 11.59 10.60 8.94
C ASN A 467 12.28 9.97 7.72
N ALA A 468 13.51 9.49 7.90
CA ALA A 468 14.34 9.01 6.79
C ALA A 468 13.76 7.78 6.05
N GLY A 469 12.99 6.94 6.74
CA GLY A 469 12.37 5.77 6.09
C GLY A 469 10.97 6.04 5.51
N ASP A 470 10.51 7.29 5.50
CA ASP A 470 9.26 7.63 4.82
C ASP A 470 9.36 7.27 3.33
N SER A 471 8.38 6.50 2.87
CA SER A 471 8.26 6.13 1.46
C SER A 471 7.57 7.27 0.70
N THR A 472 8.30 7.91 -0.21
CA THR A 472 7.80 9.05 -1.00
C THR A 472 7.84 8.73 -2.48
N THR A 473 6.79 9.10 -3.20
CA THR A 473 6.77 9.20 -4.66
C THR A 473 5.96 10.44 -5.03
N LEU A 474 6.44 11.29 -5.92
CA LEU A 474 5.64 12.39 -6.46
C LEU A 474 6.12 12.74 -7.86
N SER A 475 5.16 12.93 -8.77
CA SER A 475 5.45 13.25 -10.17
C SER A 475 4.60 14.40 -10.68
N ILE A 476 5.08 15.05 -11.73
CA ILE A 476 4.32 16.00 -12.54
C ILE A 476 4.22 15.48 -13.97
N THR A 477 2.98 15.28 -14.42
CA THR A 477 2.65 14.82 -15.78
C THR A 477 2.07 15.97 -16.58
N ASP A 478 2.62 16.20 -17.78
CA ASP A 478 2.05 17.05 -18.81
C ASP A 478 0.85 16.37 -19.47
N LEU A 479 -0.35 16.78 -19.06
CA LEU A 479 -1.59 16.20 -19.55
C LEU A 479 -1.91 16.60 -20.99
N ALA A 480 -1.39 17.74 -21.45
CA ALA A 480 -1.59 18.19 -22.82
C ALA A 480 -0.78 17.34 -23.81
N GLU A 481 0.43 16.94 -23.41
CA GLU A 481 1.24 15.96 -24.14
C GLU A 481 0.66 14.55 -24.02
N PHE A 482 0.32 14.13 -22.80
CA PHE A 482 -0.31 12.84 -22.52
C PHE A 482 -1.49 12.57 -23.47
N ALA A 483 -2.42 13.53 -23.61
CA ALA A 483 -3.59 13.40 -24.45
C ALA A 483 -3.26 13.12 -25.94
N GLY A 484 -2.08 13.56 -26.40
CA GLY A 484 -1.62 13.40 -27.78
C GLY A 484 -0.68 12.22 -28.02
N THR A 485 -0.15 11.58 -26.97
CA THR A 485 0.90 10.55 -27.10
C THR A 485 0.54 9.21 -26.44
N VAL A 486 -0.16 9.21 -25.31
CA VAL A 486 -0.33 8.01 -24.47
C VAL A 486 -1.53 7.14 -24.85
N PRO A 487 -2.76 7.65 -25.07
CA PRO A 487 -3.93 6.79 -25.25
C PRO A 487 -3.83 5.74 -26.36
N ASP A 488 -3.32 6.10 -27.54
CA ASP A 488 -3.13 5.15 -28.66
C ASP A 488 -2.01 4.14 -28.36
N ALA A 489 -0.88 4.59 -27.79
CA ALA A 489 0.20 3.69 -27.39
C ALA A 489 -0.27 2.70 -26.31
N PHE A 490 -1.09 3.16 -25.38
CA PHE A 490 -1.68 2.36 -24.31
C PHE A 490 -2.67 1.31 -24.84
N GLY A 491 -3.56 1.68 -25.76
CA GLY A 491 -4.46 0.71 -26.42
C GLY A 491 -3.70 -0.38 -27.20
N LYS A 492 -2.60 -0.01 -27.88
CA LYS A 492 -1.72 -0.97 -28.56
C LYS A 492 -0.95 -1.86 -27.58
N PHE A 493 -0.47 -1.31 -26.47
CA PHE A 493 0.14 -2.08 -25.39
C PHE A 493 -0.84 -3.13 -24.85
N ALA A 494 -2.08 -2.74 -24.52
CA ALA A 494 -3.13 -3.65 -24.08
C ALA A 494 -3.44 -4.75 -25.12
N THR A 495 -3.48 -4.39 -26.40
CA THR A 495 -3.65 -5.34 -27.50
C THR A 495 -2.47 -6.33 -27.56
N SER A 496 -1.24 -5.86 -27.33
CA SER A 496 -0.06 -6.72 -27.32
C SER A 496 -0.09 -7.74 -26.17
N ILE A 497 -0.57 -7.34 -24.98
CA ILE A 497 -0.77 -8.28 -23.86
C ILE A 497 -1.81 -9.32 -24.22
N ASN A 498 -2.98 -8.92 -24.75
CA ASN A 498 -4.00 -9.87 -25.19
C ASN A 498 -3.45 -10.88 -26.20
N ARG A 499 -2.59 -10.45 -27.13
CA ARG A 499 -1.91 -11.33 -28.09
C ARG A 499 -0.99 -12.35 -27.40
N LEU A 500 -0.23 -11.95 -26.38
CA LEU A 500 0.58 -12.88 -25.57
C LEU A 500 -0.32 -13.91 -24.87
N LEU A 501 -1.39 -13.44 -24.23
CA LEU A 501 -2.36 -14.32 -23.56
C LEU A 501 -3.10 -15.26 -24.52
N ASP A 502 -3.36 -14.84 -25.76
CA ASP A 502 -3.95 -15.69 -26.80
C ASP A 502 -2.94 -16.71 -27.37
N SER A 503 -1.65 -16.42 -27.24
CA SER A 503 -0.53 -17.25 -27.74
C SER A 503 0.05 -18.18 -26.68
N GLN A 504 -0.65 -18.35 -25.55
CA GLN A 504 -0.22 -19.16 -24.40
C GLN A 504 1.08 -18.67 -23.74
N GLU A 505 1.33 -17.37 -23.76
CA GLU A 505 2.47 -16.72 -23.07
C GLU A 505 1.99 -16.02 -21.78
N TYR A 506 1.16 -16.72 -20.99
CA TYR A 506 0.60 -16.16 -19.74
C TYR A 506 1.70 -15.87 -18.70
N ASP A 507 2.68 -16.77 -18.58
CA ASP A 507 3.83 -16.66 -17.68
C ASP A 507 4.60 -15.35 -17.89
N THR A 508 4.79 -14.91 -19.15
CA THR A 508 5.44 -13.64 -19.47
C THR A 508 4.69 -12.46 -18.85
N VAL A 509 3.36 -12.45 -18.98
CA VAL A 509 2.50 -11.38 -18.44
C VAL A 509 2.44 -11.45 -16.91
N ALA A 510 2.33 -12.66 -16.36
CA ALA A 510 2.28 -12.89 -14.92
C ALA A 510 3.57 -12.46 -14.22
N LYS A 511 4.73 -12.85 -14.76
CA LYS A 511 6.07 -12.44 -14.29
C LYS A 511 6.26 -10.93 -14.35
N ALA A 512 5.82 -10.30 -15.44
CA ALA A 512 5.86 -8.85 -15.56
C ALA A 512 4.98 -8.16 -14.50
N ARG A 513 3.82 -8.73 -14.18
CA ARG A 513 2.91 -8.20 -13.15
C ARG A 513 3.43 -8.44 -11.72
N SER A 514 3.90 -9.64 -11.40
CA SER A 514 4.40 -10.00 -10.06
C SER A 514 5.62 -9.18 -9.67
N ARG A 515 6.52 -8.93 -10.64
CA ARG A 515 7.78 -8.22 -10.42
C ARG A 515 7.67 -6.71 -10.56
N ALA A 516 6.60 -6.21 -11.19
CA ALA A 516 6.35 -4.78 -11.27
C ALA A 516 6.22 -4.17 -9.86
N ARG A 517 6.65 -2.92 -9.72
CA ARG A 517 6.62 -2.23 -8.43
C ARG A 517 5.17 -2.03 -8.02
N GLU A 518 4.74 -2.69 -6.96
CA GLU A 518 3.40 -2.56 -6.42
C GLU A 518 3.33 -1.46 -5.35
N PHE A 519 2.20 -0.74 -5.34
CA PHE A 519 1.90 0.33 -4.40
C PHE A 519 0.69 -0.05 -3.56
N GLY A 520 0.67 0.39 -2.29
CA GLY A 520 -0.42 0.06 -1.36
C GLY A 520 -0.69 -1.45 -1.20
N ALA A 521 0.33 -2.30 -1.37
CA ALA A 521 0.21 -3.77 -1.39
C ALA A 521 -0.55 -4.34 -0.18
N SER A 522 -0.32 -3.78 1.01
CA SER A 522 -1.00 -4.20 2.26
C SER A 522 -2.52 -4.01 2.24
N ALA A 523 -3.03 -3.15 1.36
CA ALA A 523 -4.47 -2.92 1.18
C ALA A 523 -5.05 -3.66 -0.04
N GLY A 524 -4.23 -4.45 -0.75
CA GLY A 524 -4.67 -5.25 -1.90
C GLY A 524 -5.22 -4.41 -3.07
N ILE A 525 -4.76 -3.16 -3.20
CA ILE A 525 -5.27 -2.24 -4.23
C ILE A 525 -4.82 -2.62 -5.64
N ASN A 526 -3.79 -3.46 -5.78
CA ASN A 526 -3.28 -3.98 -7.05
C ASN A 526 -2.85 -2.87 -8.03
N HIS A 527 -2.20 -1.82 -7.52
CA HIS A 527 -1.61 -0.78 -8.33
C HIS A 527 -0.13 -1.10 -8.61
N VAL A 528 0.26 -1.06 -9.88
CA VAL A 528 1.67 -1.25 -10.26
C VAL A 528 2.19 -0.09 -11.09
N ASP A 529 3.48 0.17 -11.00
CA ASP A 529 4.16 1.11 -11.89
C ASP A 529 3.98 0.68 -13.36
N LEU A 530 3.46 1.58 -14.19
CA LEU A 530 3.11 1.28 -15.56
C LEU A 530 4.33 1.15 -16.48
N ILE A 531 5.41 1.90 -16.22
CA ILE A 531 6.67 1.80 -16.98
C ILE A 531 7.40 0.50 -16.61
N HIS A 532 7.41 0.11 -15.34
CA HIS A 532 8.02 -1.12 -14.87
C HIS A 532 7.27 -2.34 -15.42
N LEU A 533 5.94 -2.34 -15.32
CA LEU A 533 5.10 -3.36 -15.94
C LEU A 533 5.36 -3.47 -17.45
N ALA A 534 5.32 -2.35 -18.19
CA ALA A 534 5.57 -2.35 -19.62
C ALA A 534 7.00 -2.83 -19.95
N SER A 535 7.99 -2.51 -19.12
CA SER A 535 9.37 -2.98 -19.30
C SER A 535 9.46 -4.50 -19.15
N GLY A 536 8.77 -5.07 -18.16
CA GLY A 536 8.67 -6.53 -17.97
C GLY A 536 7.95 -7.25 -19.12
N ILE A 537 6.94 -6.61 -19.73
CA ILE A 537 6.23 -7.16 -20.91
C ILE A 537 7.14 -7.19 -22.15
N GLY A 538 8.02 -6.20 -22.32
CA GLY A 538 9.10 -6.26 -23.32
C GLY A 538 8.69 -6.20 -24.81
N THR A 539 7.41 -6.00 -25.14
CA THR A 539 6.96 -5.89 -26.54
C THR A 539 7.32 -4.53 -27.16
N THR A 540 7.33 -4.44 -28.50
CA THR A 540 7.50 -3.17 -29.21
C THR A 540 6.43 -2.15 -28.80
N GLU A 541 5.18 -2.58 -28.64
CA GLU A 541 4.09 -1.74 -28.17
C GLU A 541 4.32 -1.26 -26.73
N ALA A 542 4.88 -2.10 -25.86
CA ALA A 542 5.28 -1.71 -24.51
C ALA A 542 6.39 -0.64 -24.52
N GLN A 543 7.41 -0.79 -25.38
CA GLN A 543 8.47 0.23 -25.54
C GLN A 543 7.94 1.57 -26.07
N ASN A 544 6.96 1.53 -26.97
CA ASN A 544 6.29 2.75 -27.45
C ASN A 544 5.51 3.45 -26.32
N LEU A 545 4.81 2.68 -25.47
CA LEU A 545 4.13 3.22 -24.30
C LEU A 545 5.13 3.82 -23.30
N ILE A 546 6.22 3.13 -22.99
CA ILE A 546 7.30 3.65 -22.12
C ILE A 546 7.82 4.99 -22.64
N THR A 547 8.07 5.08 -23.95
CA THR A 547 8.54 6.32 -24.59
C THR A 547 7.52 7.46 -24.44
N ALA A 548 6.24 7.18 -24.68
CA ALA A 548 5.18 8.17 -24.53
C ALA A 548 5.03 8.66 -23.08
N LEU A 549 5.06 7.73 -22.11
CA LEU A 549 4.96 8.04 -20.68
C LEU A 549 6.16 8.86 -20.19
N LYS A 550 7.39 8.44 -20.53
CA LYS A 550 8.60 9.21 -20.20
C LYS A 550 8.61 10.60 -20.83
N GLY A 551 7.98 10.77 -22.00
CA GLY A 551 7.80 12.07 -22.63
C GLY A 551 6.87 12.99 -21.83
N CYS A 552 5.71 12.50 -21.39
CA CYS A 552 4.75 13.34 -20.67
C CYS A 552 5.06 13.51 -19.17
N ILE A 553 5.77 12.58 -18.51
CA ILE A 553 6.18 12.71 -17.10
C ILE A 553 7.40 13.63 -17.03
N LYS A 554 7.17 14.90 -16.70
CA LYS A 554 8.19 15.97 -16.80
C LYS A 554 9.18 15.95 -15.65
N TYR A 555 8.73 15.50 -14.47
CA TYR A 555 9.60 15.31 -13.33
C TYR A 555 8.99 14.28 -12.39
N ASN A 556 9.84 13.40 -11.85
CA ASN A 556 9.47 12.37 -10.89
C ASN A 556 10.61 12.23 -9.87
N ARG A 557 10.26 12.10 -8.60
CA ARG A 557 11.23 11.85 -7.53
C ARG A 557 10.61 10.92 -6.47
N SER A 558 11.41 9.94 -6.05
CA SER A 558 11.03 8.98 -5.02
C SER A 558 12.10 8.81 -3.95
N SER A 559 11.72 8.28 -2.77
CA SER A 559 12.65 7.84 -1.74
C SER A 559 13.40 6.57 -2.17
N ARG A 560 14.48 6.24 -1.43
CA ARG A 560 15.29 5.02 -1.68
C ARG A 560 14.49 3.73 -1.59
N SER A 561 13.58 3.64 -0.62
CA SER A 561 12.68 2.49 -0.47
C SER A 561 11.69 2.34 -1.62
N MET A 562 11.52 3.38 -2.45
CA MET A 562 10.57 3.47 -3.56
C MET A 562 11.28 3.47 -4.93
N THR A 563 12.25 2.57 -5.10
CA THR A 563 12.86 2.30 -6.41
C THR A 563 11.86 1.65 -7.38
N ASN A 564 12.16 1.72 -8.68
CA ASN A 564 11.25 1.30 -9.76
C ASN A 564 9.88 2.02 -9.75
N SER A 565 9.82 3.24 -9.21
CA SER A 565 8.69 4.17 -9.29
C SER A 565 9.02 5.29 -10.27
N TYR A 566 8.35 5.30 -11.42
CA TYR A 566 8.63 6.14 -12.59
C TYR A 566 7.57 7.24 -12.80
N GLY A 567 6.64 7.38 -11.86
CA GLY A 567 5.74 8.54 -11.74
C GLY A 567 4.32 8.32 -12.25
N MET A 568 3.95 7.11 -12.69
CA MET A 568 2.58 6.78 -13.07
C MET A 568 2.27 5.29 -12.87
N SER A 569 1.29 5.02 -12.01
CA SER A 569 0.79 3.68 -11.73
C SER A 569 -0.49 3.34 -12.51
N ILE A 570 -0.88 2.07 -12.47
CA ILE A 570 -2.15 1.58 -13.03
C ILE A 570 -2.70 0.42 -12.20
N TYR A 571 -4.02 0.25 -12.16
CA TYR A 571 -4.60 -0.96 -11.58
C TYR A 571 -4.42 -2.17 -12.51
N PHE A 572 -3.80 -3.23 -12.01
CA PHE A 572 -3.67 -4.51 -12.70
C PHE A 572 -3.81 -5.66 -11.68
N PRO A 573 -4.83 -6.52 -11.77
CA PRO A 573 -5.13 -7.51 -10.73
C PRO A 573 -4.07 -8.62 -10.67
N TYR A 574 -3.80 -9.15 -9.48
CA TYR A 574 -2.94 -10.33 -9.31
C TYR A 574 -3.40 -11.25 -8.16
N THR A 575 -3.27 -10.83 -6.90
CA THR A 575 -3.60 -11.65 -5.72
C THR A 575 -5.10 -11.71 -5.41
N SER A 576 -5.87 -10.72 -5.87
CA SER A 576 -7.32 -10.65 -5.67
C SER A 576 -8.03 -10.16 -6.91
N PHE A 577 -9.13 -10.84 -7.27
CA PHE A 577 -9.94 -10.49 -8.44
C PHE A 577 -11.27 -9.79 -8.10
N LYS A 578 -11.55 -9.54 -6.81
CA LYS A 578 -12.81 -8.93 -6.33
C LYS A 578 -13.13 -7.57 -6.99
N SER A 579 -12.08 -6.82 -7.33
CA SER A 579 -12.16 -5.45 -7.84
C SER A 579 -12.21 -5.36 -9.37
N VAL A 580 -12.06 -6.47 -10.11
CA VAL A 580 -11.98 -6.45 -11.58
C VAL A 580 -13.28 -5.91 -12.21
N GLY A 581 -14.44 -6.35 -11.73
CA GLY A 581 -15.73 -5.85 -12.21
C GLY A 581 -15.93 -4.35 -11.97
N THR A 582 -15.51 -3.87 -10.79
CA THR A 582 -15.54 -2.44 -10.43
C THR A 582 -14.61 -1.63 -11.32
N ALA A 583 -13.37 -2.11 -11.55
CA ALA A 583 -12.40 -1.47 -12.43
C ALA A 583 -12.94 -1.32 -13.85
N VAL A 584 -13.43 -2.42 -14.45
CA VAL A 584 -14.02 -2.41 -15.80
C VAL A 584 -15.21 -1.44 -15.89
N SER A 585 -16.07 -1.42 -14.87
CA SER A 585 -17.21 -0.50 -14.82
C SER A 585 -16.77 0.97 -14.78
N LEU A 586 -15.76 1.28 -13.97
CA LEU A 586 -15.18 2.61 -13.89
C LEU A 586 -14.54 3.02 -15.22
N TYR A 587 -13.76 2.14 -15.84
CA TYR A 587 -13.07 2.39 -17.11
C TYR A 587 -14.03 2.78 -18.24
N ASN A 588 -15.15 2.07 -18.34
CA ASN A 588 -16.23 2.43 -19.26
C ASN A 588 -16.79 3.83 -18.98
N SER A 589 -16.88 4.24 -17.71
CA SER A 589 -17.42 5.54 -17.32
C SER A 589 -16.46 6.71 -17.55
N ILE A 590 -15.14 6.46 -17.49
CA ILE A 590 -14.10 7.47 -17.68
C ILE A 590 -13.52 7.50 -19.10
N GLY A 591 -13.91 6.56 -19.96
CA GLY A 591 -13.51 6.51 -21.36
C GLY A 591 -12.13 5.88 -21.60
N MET A 592 -11.72 4.94 -20.73
CA MET A 592 -10.52 4.16 -20.95
C MET A 592 -10.71 3.16 -22.10
N ASP A 593 -9.63 2.86 -22.83
CA ASP A 593 -9.65 1.99 -24.00
C ASP A 593 -10.21 0.59 -23.69
N GLU A 594 -11.12 0.10 -24.53
CA GLU A 594 -11.80 -1.18 -24.32
C GLU A 594 -10.85 -2.38 -24.41
N ASN A 595 -9.73 -2.26 -25.15
CA ASN A 595 -8.73 -3.31 -25.24
C ASN A 595 -8.02 -3.52 -23.91
N TYR A 596 -7.88 -2.47 -23.09
CA TYR A 596 -7.33 -2.62 -21.74
C TYR A 596 -8.32 -3.30 -20.80
N SER A 597 -9.61 -2.95 -20.88
CA SER A 597 -10.64 -3.71 -20.17
C SER A 597 -10.66 -5.18 -20.59
N ALA A 598 -10.51 -5.49 -21.88
CA ALA A 598 -10.40 -6.86 -22.36
C ALA A 598 -9.12 -7.56 -21.85
N CYS A 599 -8.00 -6.84 -21.79
CA CYS A 599 -6.74 -7.30 -21.22
C CYS A 599 -6.90 -7.72 -19.75
N LEU A 600 -7.46 -6.86 -18.91
CA LEU A 600 -7.66 -7.15 -17.48
C LEU A 600 -8.54 -8.39 -17.28
N LYS A 601 -9.66 -8.48 -17.99
CA LYS A 601 -10.56 -9.65 -17.92
C LYS A 601 -9.85 -10.93 -18.35
N SER A 602 -9.07 -10.85 -19.42
CA SER A 602 -8.35 -11.99 -19.99
C SER A 602 -7.28 -12.51 -19.04
N PHE A 603 -6.46 -11.61 -18.51
CA PHE A 603 -5.44 -11.95 -17.52
C PHE A 603 -6.08 -12.55 -16.26
N ALA A 604 -7.05 -11.85 -15.66
CA ALA A 604 -7.72 -12.30 -14.44
C ALA A 604 -8.44 -13.63 -14.62
N SER A 605 -9.06 -13.87 -15.79
CA SER A 605 -9.71 -15.15 -16.09
C SER A 605 -8.70 -16.28 -16.17
N LEU A 606 -7.55 -16.04 -16.81
CA LEU A 606 -6.49 -17.06 -16.91
C LEU A 606 -5.84 -17.34 -15.56
N ALA A 607 -5.60 -16.29 -14.76
CA ALA A 607 -5.06 -16.40 -13.40
C ALA A 607 -6.02 -17.20 -12.50
N ALA A 608 -7.30 -16.83 -12.47
CA ALA A 608 -8.34 -17.59 -11.76
C ALA A 608 -8.45 -19.03 -12.28
N GLY A 609 -8.34 -19.24 -13.59
CA GLY A 609 -8.30 -20.57 -14.20
C GLY A 609 -7.14 -21.43 -13.68
N GLY A 610 -5.95 -20.83 -13.53
CA GLY A 610 -4.78 -21.48 -12.94
C GLY A 610 -4.98 -21.83 -11.46
N GLN A 611 -5.56 -20.92 -10.67
CA GLN A 611 -5.91 -21.17 -9.27
C GLN A 611 -6.97 -22.28 -9.11
N ILE A 612 -7.88 -22.42 -10.07
CA ILE A 612 -8.85 -23.53 -10.09
C ILE A 612 -8.18 -24.84 -10.55
N ALA A 613 -7.24 -24.77 -11.49
CA ALA A 613 -6.52 -25.91 -12.04
C ALA A 613 -5.61 -26.60 -11.01
N THR A 614 -4.91 -25.81 -10.19
CA THR A 614 -4.09 -26.30 -9.08
C THR A 614 -4.95 -26.86 -7.95
N GLY A 615 -6.18 -26.37 -7.79
CA GLY A 615 -7.21 -26.94 -6.91
C GLY A 615 -7.03 -26.63 -5.43
N THR A 616 -5.96 -25.92 -5.05
CA THR A 616 -5.66 -25.53 -3.66
C THR A 616 -4.75 -24.31 -3.64
N THR A 617 -5.09 -23.32 -2.81
CA THR A 617 -4.07 -22.65 -1.99
C THR A 617 -3.92 -23.51 -0.75
N SER A 618 -2.72 -24.00 -0.47
CA SER A 618 -2.44 -24.62 0.82
C SER A 618 -2.33 -23.53 1.87
N SER A 619 -2.79 -23.80 3.09
CA SER A 619 -2.51 -22.91 4.22
C SER A 619 -1.22 -23.36 4.92
N PRO A 620 -0.52 -22.45 5.63
CA PRO A 620 0.60 -22.86 6.50
C PRO A 620 0.17 -23.93 7.52
N MET A 621 -1.12 -23.95 7.88
CA MET A 621 -1.68 -24.93 8.80
C MET A 621 -1.73 -26.33 8.19
N ASP A 622 -2.03 -26.48 6.90
CA ASP A 622 -2.02 -27.80 6.25
C ASP A 622 -0.63 -28.44 6.31
N SER A 623 0.40 -27.62 6.11
CA SER A 623 1.80 -28.00 6.31
C SER A 623 2.11 -28.35 7.77
N LEU A 624 1.80 -27.45 8.71
CA LEU A 624 2.14 -27.56 10.13
C LEU A 624 1.58 -28.83 10.79
N PHE A 625 0.37 -29.26 10.40
CA PHE A 625 -0.32 -30.42 10.97
C PHE A 625 -0.19 -31.69 10.13
N GLY A 626 0.62 -31.68 9.06
CA GLY A 626 0.80 -32.83 8.19
C GLY A 626 -0.50 -33.26 7.50
N SER A 627 -1.45 -32.34 7.34
CA SER A 627 -2.71 -32.56 6.63
C SER A 627 -2.53 -32.36 5.11
N PHE A 628 -1.41 -32.87 4.56
CA PHE A 628 -1.17 -33.00 3.12
C PHE A 628 -2.26 -33.82 2.40
N THR A 629 -3.19 -34.42 3.14
CA THR A 629 -4.34 -35.16 2.63
C THR A 629 -5.51 -34.24 2.25
N GLY A 630 -5.29 -33.33 1.31
CA GLY A 630 -6.32 -32.53 0.65
C GLY A 630 -6.58 -33.05 -0.77
N THR A 631 -7.33 -34.14 -0.90
CA THR A 631 -7.77 -34.72 -2.19
C THR A 631 -6.65 -34.96 -3.21
N SER A 632 -5.87 -36.02 -2.98
CA SER A 632 -5.03 -36.65 -4.00
C SER A 632 -5.84 -36.91 -5.29
N SER A 633 -5.62 -36.09 -6.30
CA SER A 633 -5.87 -36.49 -7.68
C SER A 633 -4.70 -36.08 -8.55
N SER A 634 -3.64 -36.89 -8.48
CA SER A 634 -2.62 -37.08 -9.51
C SER A 634 -3.20 -37.62 -10.84
N SER A 635 -4.44 -37.25 -11.18
CA SER A 635 -5.14 -37.69 -12.37
C SER A 635 -5.42 -36.48 -13.26
N SER A 636 -4.53 -36.25 -14.24
CA SER A 636 -4.74 -35.45 -15.46
C SER A 636 -5.77 -34.31 -15.33
N SER A 637 -5.26 -33.15 -14.94
CA SER A 637 -5.99 -31.93 -14.57
C SER A 637 -7.02 -31.49 -15.60
N SER A 638 -6.82 -31.65 -16.90
CA SER A 638 -7.83 -31.31 -17.92
C SER A 638 -9.18 -32.02 -17.75
N SER A 639 -9.20 -33.28 -17.30
CA SER A 639 -10.44 -34.04 -17.10
C SER A 639 -11.18 -33.67 -15.80
N VAL A 640 -10.43 -33.32 -14.75
CA VAL A 640 -10.96 -32.86 -13.46
C VAL A 640 -11.42 -31.41 -13.57
N LEU A 641 -10.60 -30.54 -14.18
CA LEU A 641 -10.91 -29.13 -14.45
C LEU A 641 -12.11 -29.00 -15.40
N SER A 642 -12.19 -29.80 -16.48
CA SER A 642 -13.38 -29.82 -17.34
C SER A 642 -14.63 -30.36 -16.64
N SER A 643 -14.49 -31.27 -15.68
CA SER A 643 -15.59 -31.74 -14.84
C SER A 643 -16.00 -30.71 -13.79
N LEU A 644 -15.04 -30.00 -13.19
CA LEU A 644 -15.25 -28.96 -12.17
C LEU A 644 -15.91 -27.73 -12.80
N LEU A 645 -15.33 -27.19 -13.88
CA LEU A 645 -15.94 -26.12 -14.67
C LEU A 645 -17.23 -26.58 -15.35
N GLY A 646 -17.28 -27.80 -15.89
CA GLY A 646 -18.50 -28.36 -16.50
C GLY A 646 -19.66 -28.51 -15.52
N SER A 647 -19.39 -28.89 -14.26
CA SER A 647 -20.39 -28.95 -13.18
C SER A 647 -20.95 -27.58 -12.81
N TYR A 648 -20.17 -26.52 -13.01
CA TYR A 648 -20.57 -25.14 -12.75
C TYR A 648 -21.29 -24.49 -13.94
N LEU A 649 -20.76 -24.65 -15.15
CA LEU A 649 -21.29 -24.05 -16.39
C LEU A 649 -22.54 -24.75 -16.93
N GLY A 650 -22.80 -26.00 -16.52
CA GLY A 650 -23.92 -26.82 -16.95
C GLY A 650 -25.30 -26.47 -16.36
N GLY A 651 -25.36 -25.64 -15.31
CA GLY A 651 -26.59 -24.99 -14.81
C GLY A 651 -27.63 -25.88 -14.10
N GLY A 652 -27.97 -25.53 -12.85
CA GLY A 652 -29.21 -25.99 -12.20
C GLY A 652 -29.20 -25.79 -10.69
N SER A 653 -30.05 -24.90 -10.18
CA SER A 653 -30.37 -24.79 -8.76
C SER A 653 -30.90 -26.12 -8.20
N SER A 654 -30.02 -26.96 -7.63
CA SER A 654 -30.40 -28.00 -6.68
C SER A 654 -29.18 -28.64 -5.99
N GLY A 655 -28.89 -28.18 -4.78
CA GLY A 655 -28.40 -28.97 -3.64
C GLY A 655 -27.08 -29.75 -3.78
N GLY A 656 -26.01 -29.22 -3.16
CA GLY A 656 -24.79 -29.97 -2.86
C GLY A 656 -23.56 -29.09 -2.76
N SER A 657 -23.19 -28.73 -1.54
CA SER A 657 -22.17 -27.75 -1.13
C SER A 657 -20.72 -28.25 -1.26
N SER A 658 -19.90 -27.58 -2.09
CA SER A 658 -18.44 -27.31 -1.90
C SER A 658 -17.83 -26.52 -3.07
N SER A 659 -18.16 -26.85 -4.33
CA SER A 659 -17.53 -26.24 -5.53
C SER A 659 -17.97 -24.81 -5.85
N GLY A 660 -19.20 -24.43 -5.50
CA GLY A 660 -19.66 -23.03 -5.58
C GLY A 660 -18.99 -22.09 -4.57
N SER A 661 -18.34 -22.64 -3.53
CA SER A 661 -17.63 -21.85 -2.51
C SER A 661 -16.22 -21.47 -2.96
N LEU A 662 -15.50 -22.39 -3.62
CA LEU A 662 -14.14 -22.17 -4.09
C LEU A 662 -14.11 -21.10 -5.20
N LEU A 663 -14.97 -21.25 -6.22
CA LEU A 663 -15.04 -20.27 -7.30
C LEU A 663 -15.53 -18.91 -6.78
N GLY A 664 -16.50 -18.89 -5.86
CA GLY A 664 -16.92 -17.65 -5.20
C GLY A 664 -15.79 -16.98 -4.43
N SER A 665 -14.91 -17.76 -3.79
CA SER A 665 -13.72 -17.27 -3.08
C SER A 665 -12.68 -16.70 -4.05
N ILE A 666 -12.33 -17.44 -5.11
CA ILE A 666 -11.34 -17.02 -6.11
C ILE A 666 -11.81 -15.76 -6.86
N LEU A 667 -13.07 -15.73 -7.29
CA LEU A 667 -13.64 -14.58 -8.00
C LEU A 667 -13.97 -13.40 -7.06
N GLY A 668 -13.84 -13.58 -5.74
CA GLY A 668 -14.02 -12.53 -4.75
C GLY A 668 -15.48 -12.11 -4.50
N GLY A 669 -16.45 -12.97 -4.79
CA GLY A 669 -17.88 -12.79 -4.47
C GLY A 669 -18.60 -11.58 -5.09
N GLY A 670 -17.91 -10.75 -5.87
CA GLY A 670 -18.42 -9.52 -6.49
C GLY A 670 -19.06 -9.72 -7.86
N ASP A 671 -19.03 -8.69 -8.71
CA ASP A 671 -19.42 -8.82 -10.11
C ASP A 671 -18.47 -9.77 -10.83
N THR A 672 -18.96 -10.96 -11.19
CA THR A 672 -18.17 -12.00 -11.90
C THR A 672 -18.35 -11.94 -13.42
N SER A 673 -18.98 -10.90 -13.97
CA SER A 673 -19.23 -10.76 -15.42
C SER A 673 -17.94 -10.66 -16.25
N TRP A 674 -16.82 -10.36 -15.60
CA TRP A 674 -15.49 -10.32 -16.21
C TRP A 674 -14.91 -11.71 -16.49
N PHE A 675 -15.37 -12.76 -15.81
CA PHE A 675 -14.78 -14.10 -15.88
C PHE A 675 -15.19 -14.82 -17.17
N ASP A 676 -14.20 -15.08 -18.04
CA ASP A 676 -14.40 -15.81 -19.29
C ASP A 676 -14.08 -17.30 -19.13
N SER A 677 -15.11 -18.06 -18.78
CA SER A 677 -15.02 -19.52 -18.67
C SER A 677 -14.63 -20.23 -19.97
N GLY A 678 -14.98 -19.67 -21.14
CA GLY A 678 -14.61 -20.26 -22.43
C GLY A 678 -13.11 -20.14 -22.67
N ARG A 679 -12.53 -18.99 -22.32
CA ARG A 679 -11.08 -18.76 -22.36
C ARG A 679 -10.32 -19.72 -21.45
N VAL A 680 -10.80 -19.94 -20.23
CA VAL A 680 -10.21 -20.91 -19.29
C VAL A 680 -10.25 -22.32 -19.89
N MET A 681 -11.41 -22.74 -20.43
CA MET A 681 -11.56 -24.06 -21.04
C MET A 681 -10.73 -24.27 -22.31
N ASN A 682 -10.38 -23.19 -23.02
CA ASN A 682 -9.50 -23.28 -24.19
C ASN A 682 -8.00 -23.33 -23.81
N ASN A 683 -7.65 -23.10 -22.54
CA ASN A 683 -6.27 -23.09 -22.04
C ASN A 683 -5.95 -24.30 -21.14
N LEU A 684 -6.77 -25.36 -21.16
CA LEU A 684 -6.54 -26.57 -20.35
C LEU A 684 -5.16 -27.19 -20.59
N ASP A 685 -4.70 -27.27 -21.84
CA ASP A 685 -3.37 -27.82 -22.18
C ASP A 685 -2.23 -26.96 -21.61
N TYR A 686 -2.43 -25.64 -21.50
CA TYR A 686 -1.47 -24.74 -20.88
C TYR A 686 -1.37 -25.01 -19.39
N TYR A 687 -2.51 -25.08 -18.69
CA TYR A 687 -2.52 -25.44 -17.26
C TYR A 687 -1.92 -26.82 -17.00
N ASP A 688 -2.23 -27.82 -17.83
CA ASP A 688 -1.67 -29.18 -17.70
C ASP A 688 -0.14 -29.21 -17.81
N SER A 689 0.48 -28.24 -18.47
CA SER A 689 1.94 -28.11 -18.61
C SER A 689 2.57 -27.08 -17.66
N HIS A 690 1.77 -26.22 -17.04
CA HIS A 690 2.19 -25.13 -16.16
C HIS A 690 1.42 -25.22 -14.84
N VAL A 691 1.62 -26.31 -14.12
CA VAL A 691 0.95 -26.56 -12.84
C VAL A 691 1.95 -27.11 -11.83
N ILE A 692 1.83 -26.62 -10.61
CA ILE A 692 2.50 -27.15 -9.44
C ILE A 692 1.43 -27.84 -8.60
N TYR A 693 1.71 -29.08 -8.19
CA TYR A 693 0.83 -29.86 -7.34
C TYR A 693 1.34 -29.87 -5.90
N SER A 694 0.46 -30.09 -4.94
CA SER A 694 0.87 -30.20 -3.52
C SER A 694 1.88 -31.33 -3.28
N ASP A 695 1.81 -32.42 -4.04
CA ASP A 695 2.79 -33.52 -3.97
C ASP A 695 4.20 -33.09 -4.40
N ASP A 696 4.34 -31.99 -5.16
CA ASP A 696 5.64 -31.43 -5.52
C ASP A 696 6.32 -30.73 -4.34
N MET A 697 5.56 -30.40 -3.28
CA MET A 697 6.08 -29.75 -2.07
C MET A 697 6.64 -30.73 -1.03
N LEU A 698 6.66 -32.04 -1.35
CA LEU A 698 7.21 -33.08 -0.49
C LEU A 698 8.73 -32.96 -0.41
N LEU A 699 9.25 -33.08 0.82
CA LEU A 699 10.67 -32.95 1.07
C LEU A 699 11.39 -34.28 0.86
N THR A 700 12.62 -34.19 0.37
CA THR A 700 13.50 -35.36 0.18
C THR A 700 14.68 -35.30 1.14
N ASP A 701 15.14 -36.48 1.59
CA ASP A 701 16.36 -36.59 2.40
C ASP A 701 17.59 -36.57 1.47
N LYS A 702 18.48 -35.59 1.66
CA LYS A 702 19.71 -35.43 0.88
C LYS A 702 20.85 -34.98 1.80
N ASP A 703 21.97 -35.69 1.76
CA ASP A 703 23.19 -35.39 2.54
C ASP A 703 23.01 -35.17 4.06
N GLY A 704 21.95 -35.75 4.63
CA GLY A 704 21.63 -35.62 6.06
C GLY A 704 20.74 -34.43 6.42
N GLY A 705 20.30 -33.65 5.42
CA GLY A 705 19.29 -32.61 5.54
C GLY A 705 18.02 -32.90 4.72
N LYS A 706 17.06 -31.99 4.80
CA LYS A 706 15.84 -31.99 3.98
C LYS A 706 15.99 -30.97 2.87
N VAL A 707 15.59 -31.34 1.65
CA VAL A 707 15.56 -30.42 0.52
C VAL A 707 14.25 -30.54 -0.25
N LEU A 708 13.79 -29.43 -0.82
CA LEU A 708 12.72 -29.42 -1.80
C LEU A 708 13.33 -29.43 -3.21
N SER A 709 13.09 -30.51 -3.95
CA SER A 709 13.59 -30.68 -5.31
C SER A 709 12.47 -30.50 -6.31
N LEU A 710 12.57 -29.48 -7.16
CA LEU A 710 11.66 -29.21 -8.26
C LEU A 710 12.42 -29.27 -9.59
N THR A 711 11.70 -29.58 -10.68
CA THR A 711 12.32 -29.48 -12.01
C THR A 711 12.58 -28.01 -12.35
N PRO A 712 13.57 -27.71 -13.21
CA PRO A 712 13.85 -26.33 -13.63
C PRO A 712 12.60 -25.61 -14.16
N GLU A 713 11.73 -26.31 -14.89
CA GLU A 713 10.49 -25.74 -15.43
C GLU A 713 9.50 -25.34 -14.32
N LYS A 714 9.48 -26.08 -13.20
CA LYS A 714 8.64 -25.73 -12.04
C LYS A 714 9.25 -24.58 -11.25
N TRP A 715 10.56 -24.56 -11.07
CA TRP A 715 11.25 -23.40 -10.49
C TRP A 715 11.00 -22.12 -11.29
N GLU A 716 10.93 -22.22 -12.61
CA GLU A 716 10.63 -21.08 -13.48
C GLU A 716 9.20 -20.53 -13.33
N MET A 717 8.30 -21.27 -12.65
CA MET A 717 6.96 -20.82 -12.29
C MET A 717 6.88 -20.20 -10.89
N ILE A 718 7.91 -20.33 -10.06
CA ILE A 718 7.94 -19.77 -8.71
C ILE A 718 8.41 -18.31 -8.76
N GLU A 719 7.59 -17.42 -8.20
CA GLU A 719 7.87 -15.99 -8.14
C GLU A 719 8.42 -15.55 -6.78
N THR A 720 8.01 -16.20 -5.68
CA THR A 720 8.55 -15.91 -4.33
C THR A 720 8.73 -17.17 -3.51
N VAL A 721 9.72 -17.14 -2.60
CA VAL A 721 9.99 -18.17 -1.60
C VAL A 721 10.14 -17.46 -0.24
N GLN A 722 9.38 -17.90 0.76
CA GLN A 722 9.37 -17.30 2.09
C GLN A 722 9.44 -18.38 3.17
N LEU A 723 10.37 -18.24 4.11
CA LEU A 723 10.44 -19.05 5.32
C LEU A 723 9.37 -18.61 6.31
N ASN A 724 8.62 -19.55 6.88
CA ASN A 724 7.73 -19.32 8.02
C ASN A 724 8.16 -20.16 9.23
N VAL A 725 8.18 -19.53 10.41
CA VAL A 725 8.65 -20.17 11.65
C VAL A 725 7.54 -20.20 12.69
N PHE A 726 7.30 -21.39 13.23
CA PHE A 726 6.37 -21.63 14.34
C PHE A 726 7.14 -22.10 15.58
N VAL A 727 6.85 -21.51 16.73
CA VAL A 727 7.40 -21.96 18.03
C VAL A 727 6.35 -22.78 18.77
N ASP A 728 6.73 -23.95 19.25
CA ASP A 728 5.90 -24.79 20.12
C ASP A 728 6.16 -24.44 21.60
N ASP A 729 5.13 -23.94 22.29
CA ASP A 729 5.20 -23.57 23.70
C ASP A 729 4.76 -24.70 24.65
N GLY A 730 4.41 -25.87 24.11
CA GLY A 730 3.87 -27.02 24.84
C GLY A 730 2.35 -27.04 24.98
N GLU A 731 1.64 -25.98 24.57
CA GLU A 731 0.18 -25.91 24.49
C GLU A 731 -0.33 -25.69 23.06
N GLY A 732 0.52 -25.21 22.15
CA GLY A 732 0.21 -24.94 20.75
C GLY A 732 1.38 -24.31 20.00
N PHE A 733 1.07 -23.71 18.86
CA PHE A 733 2.06 -23.07 17.99
C PHE A 733 1.85 -21.55 17.95
N ILE A 734 2.95 -20.82 18.13
CA ILE A 734 3.04 -19.38 17.97
C ILE A 734 3.65 -19.10 16.59
N ASP A 735 2.97 -18.32 15.76
CA ASP A 735 3.50 -17.87 14.47
C ASP A 735 4.46 -16.69 14.67
N LEU A 736 5.74 -16.90 14.35
CA LEU A 736 6.74 -15.84 14.33
C LEU A 736 6.77 -15.10 12.98
N GLY A 737 6.02 -15.57 12.00
CA GLY A 737 5.78 -14.91 10.72
C GLY A 737 6.69 -15.39 9.59
N MET A 738 6.80 -14.54 8.57
CA MET A 738 7.36 -14.87 7.24
C MET A 738 8.51 -13.96 6.84
N ASP A 739 9.61 -14.55 6.39
CA ASP A 739 10.80 -13.83 5.92
C ASP A 739 11.38 -14.44 4.62
N ASN A 740 12.24 -13.72 3.91
CA ASN A 740 12.83 -14.12 2.62
C ASN A 740 14.19 -14.85 2.77
N VAL A 741 14.33 -15.67 3.82
CA VAL A 741 15.57 -16.41 4.13
C VAL A 741 15.53 -17.82 3.53
N TYR A 742 16.33 -18.08 2.51
CA TYR A 742 16.46 -19.39 1.87
C TYR A 742 17.80 -19.55 1.16
N GLU A 743 18.22 -20.81 0.96
CA GLU A 743 19.42 -21.16 0.21
C GLU A 743 19.13 -22.34 -0.73
N PHE A 744 19.93 -22.45 -1.79
CA PHE A 744 19.88 -23.58 -2.72
C PHE A 744 21.20 -24.34 -2.66
N ASP A 745 21.14 -25.66 -2.83
CA ASP A 745 22.34 -26.47 -2.98
C ASP A 745 22.89 -26.42 -4.42
N ASP A 746 24.02 -27.10 -4.65
CA ASP A 746 24.70 -27.14 -5.95
C ASP A 746 23.86 -27.76 -7.08
N ASP A 747 22.83 -28.55 -6.75
CA ASP A 747 21.91 -29.14 -7.73
C ASP A 747 20.67 -28.26 -7.99
N GLY A 748 20.54 -27.13 -7.27
CA GLY A 748 19.41 -26.22 -7.37
C GLY A 748 18.20 -26.67 -6.54
N ASP A 749 18.39 -27.54 -5.56
CA ASP A 749 17.33 -27.92 -4.61
C ASP A 749 17.27 -26.87 -3.48
N LEU A 750 16.07 -26.47 -3.06
CA LEU A 750 15.88 -25.56 -1.94
C LEU A 750 16.23 -26.28 -0.64
N ILE A 751 17.20 -25.74 0.09
CA ILE A 751 17.65 -26.29 1.35
C ILE A 751 16.64 -25.93 2.43
N ILE A 752 16.13 -26.93 3.15
CA ILE A 752 15.31 -26.73 4.33
C ILE A 752 16.25 -26.75 5.52
N ASP A 753 16.73 -25.57 5.89
CA ASP A 753 17.57 -25.36 7.07
C ASP A 753 17.14 -24.11 7.86
N TYR A 754 17.35 -24.17 9.16
CA TYR A 754 17.03 -23.07 10.06
C TYR A 754 17.99 -23.05 11.24
N ASP A 755 18.75 -21.96 11.36
CA ASP A 755 19.80 -21.78 12.36
C ASP A 755 19.27 -21.41 13.76
N ARG A 756 17.94 -21.35 13.93
CA ARG A 756 17.24 -20.96 15.16
C ARG A 756 17.45 -19.50 15.55
N THR A 757 17.78 -18.63 14.61
CA THR A 757 17.79 -17.19 14.80
C THR A 757 16.54 -16.55 14.21
N TRP A 758 16.03 -15.50 14.84
CA TRP A 758 14.86 -14.76 14.35
C TRP A 758 14.97 -13.29 14.72
N LEU A 759 14.18 -12.46 14.03
CA LEU A 759 14.14 -11.02 14.23
C LEU A 759 13.72 -10.67 15.66
N ALA A 760 14.42 -9.70 16.23
CA ALA A 760 14.16 -9.14 17.54
C ALA A 760 14.25 -7.62 17.55
N LEU A 761 13.42 -7.02 18.41
CA LEU A 761 13.43 -5.61 18.75
C LEU A 761 13.87 -5.45 20.21
N ASP A 762 14.92 -4.66 20.45
CA ASP A 762 15.57 -4.51 21.76
C ASP A 762 15.92 -5.88 22.41
N GLY A 763 16.36 -6.84 21.59
CA GLY A 763 16.74 -8.19 22.01
C GLY A 763 15.57 -9.14 22.29
N GLN A 764 14.32 -8.69 22.18
CA GLN A 764 13.14 -9.54 22.31
C GLN A 764 12.67 -10.01 20.93
N VAL A 765 12.53 -11.33 20.75
CA VAL A 765 11.97 -11.93 19.52
C VAL A 765 10.60 -11.34 19.22
N VAL A 766 10.32 -11.06 17.95
CA VAL A 766 9.05 -10.49 17.49
C VAL A 766 8.47 -11.24 16.28
N PRO A 767 7.13 -11.25 16.12
CA PRO A 767 6.52 -11.75 14.90
C PRO A 767 6.79 -10.77 13.75
N TYR A 768 7.45 -11.23 12.69
CA TYR A 768 7.89 -10.42 11.56
C TYR A 768 7.29 -10.95 10.26
N TYR A 769 6.78 -10.06 9.42
CA TYR A 769 6.28 -10.39 8.10
C TYR A 769 6.90 -9.45 7.07
N MET A 770 7.70 -10.02 6.16
CA MET A 770 8.21 -9.29 5.01
C MET A 770 7.05 -8.78 4.15
N MET A 771 7.13 -7.52 3.74
CA MET A 771 6.12 -6.85 2.90
C MET A 771 6.61 -6.64 1.47
N SER A 772 7.89 -6.31 1.29
CA SER A 772 8.47 -6.10 -0.02
C SER A 772 9.97 -6.35 0.02
N ASP A 773 10.50 -6.89 -1.08
CA ASP A 773 11.92 -7.09 -1.35
C ASP A 773 12.23 -6.53 -2.73
N VAL A 774 12.90 -5.38 -2.78
CA VAL A 774 13.12 -4.65 -4.03
C VAL A 774 14.61 -4.45 -4.24
N THR A 775 15.10 -4.87 -5.41
CA THR A 775 16.47 -4.59 -5.86
C THR A 775 16.43 -3.66 -7.07
N ASP A 776 17.15 -2.54 -7.00
CA ASP A 776 17.35 -1.62 -8.13
C ASP A 776 18.81 -1.15 -8.19
N ALA A 777 19.39 -1.19 -9.40
CA ALA A 777 20.78 -0.80 -9.66
C ALA A 777 21.82 -1.42 -8.69
N GLY A 778 21.56 -2.63 -8.19
CA GLY A 778 22.44 -3.33 -7.24
C GLY A 778 22.27 -2.92 -5.77
N VAL A 779 21.28 -2.08 -5.45
CA VAL A 779 20.86 -1.77 -4.08
C VAL A 779 19.57 -2.53 -3.77
N ARG A 780 19.59 -3.33 -2.71
CA ARG A 780 18.40 -4.03 -2.21
C ARG A 780 17.84 -3.32 -0.99
N VAL A 781 16.52 -3.19 -0.95
CA VAL A 781 15.76 -2.65 0.17
C VAL A 781 14.62 -3.61 0.49
N ILE A 782 14.58 -4.08 1.74
CA ILE A 782 13.50 -4.92 2.27
C ILE A 782 12.68 -4.08 3.25
N THR A 783 11.36 -4.16 3.14
CA THR A 783 10.44 -3.57 4.13
C THR A 783 9.60 -4.69 4.72
N GLY A 784 9.46 -4.70 6.04
CA GLY A 784 8.58 -5.64 6.74
C GLY A 784 7.81 -4.99 7.87
N ARG A 785 6.92 -5.77 8.48
CA ARG A 785 6.04 -5.33 9.57
C ARG A 785 6.09 -6.26 10.77
N VAL A 786 5.89 -5.67 11.94
CA VAL A 786 5.66 -6.38 13.21
C VAL A 786 4.30 -5.95 13.78
N PRO A 787 3.31 -6.85 13.91
CA PRO A 787 2.05 -6.55 14.57
C PRO A 787 2.24 -6.22 16.05
N ALA A 788 1.67 -5.10 16.52
CA ALA A 788 1.82 -4.65 17.90
C ALA A 788 0.66 -3.74 18.37
N GLU A 789 0.59 -3.52 19.67
CA GLU A 789 -0.12 -2.39 20.28
C GLU A 789 0.90 -1.29 20.64
N LEU A 790 0.76 -0.10 20.04
CA LEU A 790 1.50 1.10 20.42
C LEU A 790 0.61 1.95 21.32
N ASN A 791 0.97 2.04 22.61
CA ASN A 791 0.19 2.74 23.64
C ASN A 791 -1.28 2.28 23.74
N GLY A 792 -1.56 1.02 23.37
CA GLY A 792 -2.90 0.41 23.39
C GLY A 792 -3.69 0.55 22.09
N GLU A 793 -3.11 1.11 21.02
CA GLU A 793 -3.71 1.16 19.69
C GLU A 793 -3.02 0.13 18.77
N LEU A 794 -3.80 -0.60 17.98
CA LEU A 794 -3.29 -1.64 17.07
C LEU A 794 -2.53 -1.03 15.89
N VAL A 795 -1.29 -1.47 15.70
CA VAL A 795 -0.39 -0.97 14.66
C VAL A 795 0.47 -2.08 14.07
N TYR A 796 1.03 -1.79 12.91
CA TYR A 796 2.20 -2.46 12.35
C TYR A 796 3.43 -1.58 12.58
N ILE A 797 4.39 -2.04 13.37
CA ILE A 797 5.72 -1.43 13.43
C ILE A 797 6.42 -1.74 12.12
N ILE A 798 6.92 -0.73 11.42
CA ILE A 798 7.54 -0.86 10.10
C ILE A 798 9.06 -0.88 10.26
N ILE A 799 9.69 -1.89 9.65
CA ILE A 799 11.13 -2.12 9.68
C ILE A 799 11.65 -2.07 8.25
N VAL A 800 12.78 -1.38 8.04
CA VAL A 800 13.45 -1.29 6.74
C VAL A 800 14.88 -1.81 6.88
N PHE A 801 15.29 -2.63 5.91
CA PHE A 801 16.66 -3.09 5.71
C PHE A 801 17.16 -2.47 4.40
N ASP A 802 18.10 -1.53 4.48
CA ASP A 802 18.64 -0.81 3.33
C ASP A 802 20.12 -1.18 3.16
N GLU A 803 20.45 -1.97 2.12
CA GLU A 803 21.82 -2.41 1.86
C GLU A 803 22.73 -1.27 1.35
N SER A 804 22.18 -0.09 1.02
CA SER A 804 23.00 1.07 0.63
C SER A 804 23.69 1.75 1.80
N ASP A 805 23.22 1.53 3.03
CA ASP A 805 23.82 2.08 4.25
C ASP A 805 24.32 0.94 5.16
N PRO A 806 25.64 0.76 5.31
CA PRO A 806 26.20 -0.26 6.21
C PRO A 806 25.77 -0.10 7.67
N ALA A 807 25.32 1.10 8.08
CA ALA A 807 24.79 1.31 9.43
C ALA A 807 23.40 0.66 9.64
N THR A 808 22.73 0.25 8.56
CA THR A 808 21.38 -0.35 8.57
C THR A 808 21.38 -1.80 8.12
N GLU A 809 22.53 -2.48 8.17
CA GLU A 809 22.70 -3.90 7.78
C GLU A 809 21.70 -4.83 8.50
N TYR A 810 21.45 -4.58 9.80
CA TYR A 810 20.47 -5.32 10.60
C TYR A 810 19.07 -4.71 10.58
N GLY A 811 18.84 -3.68 9.77
CA GLY A 811 17.60 -2.94 9.67
C GLY A 811 17.38 -1.91 10.77
N TYR A 812 16.33 -1.11 10.63
CA TYR A 812 15.92 -0.11 11.62
C TYR A 812 14.40 0.08 11.63
N VAL A 813 13.86 0.43 12.79
CA VAL A 813 12.44 0.79 12.95
C VAL A 813 12.21 2.20 12.43
N VAL A 814 11.29 2.33 11.48
CA VAL A 814 10.97 3.61 10.82
C VAL A 814 9.78 4.32 11.49
N GLY A 815 8.91 3.55 12.15
CA GLY A 815 7.70 4.06 12.79
C GLY A 815 6.62 3.00 12.83
N ALA A 816 5.38 3.41 13.05
CA ALA A 816 4.24 2.52 13.11
C ALA A 816 3.12 2.93 12.14
N ARG A 817 2.32 1.99 11.67
CA ARG A 817 1.17 2.24 10.80
C ARG A 817 -0.07 1.65 11.46
N ASN A 818 -1.17 2.41 11.55
CA ASN A 818 -2.42 1.83 12.06
C ASN A 818 -2.89 0.68 11.15
N ILE A 819 -3.52 -0.31 11.77
CA ILE A 819 -4.22 -1.37 11.04
C ILE A 819 -5.61 -0.83 10.67
N TYR A 820 -5.92 -0.84 9.37
CA TYR A 820 -7.22 -0.46 8.83
C TYR A 820 -7.86 -1.68 8.17
N ASP A 821 -9.18 -1.79 8.28
CA ASP A 821 -9.92 -2.77 7.47
C ASP A 821 -9.86 -2.39 5.98
N GLU A 822 -10.09 -3.33 5.06
CA GLU A 822 -10.00 -3.07 3.61
C GLU A 822 -10.92 -1.94 3.10
N ASP A 823 -12.00 -1.63 3.84
CA ASP A 823 -12.96 -0.57 3.54
C ASP A 823 -12.59 0.79 4.18
N ASP A 824 -11.58 0.81 5.05
CA ASP A 824 -11.16 2.01 5.77
C ASP A 824 -10.09 2.81 5.00
N PRO A 825 -10.06 4.15 5.15
CA PRO A 825 -9.03 4.98 4.54
C PRO A 825 -7.64 4.60 5.06
N MET A 826 -6.72 4.27 4.13
CA MET A 826 -5.32 3.99 4.47
C MET A 826 -4.68 5.20 5.17
N ALA A 827 -3.93 4.99 6.25
CA ALA A 827 -3.20 6.07 6.91
C ALA A 827 -2.27 6.82 5.95
N ARG A 828 -2.21 8.14 6.16
CA ARG A 828 -1.16 9.00 5.63
C ARG A 828 0.05 8.94 6.55
N GLY A 829 1.19 8.49 6.03
CA GLY A 829 2.46 8.37 6.75
C GLY A 829 2.54 7.37 7.90
N LEU A 830 3.68 7.43 8.58
CA LEU A 830 3.97 6.62 9.76
C LEU A 830 3.78 7.44 11.04
N ILE A 831 3.25 6.78 12.07
CA ILE A 831 3.24 7.24 13.44
C ILE A 831 4.69 7.18 13.94
N GLU A 832 5.20 8.34 14.33
CA GLU A 832 6.50 8.47 14.99
C GLU A 832 6.46 7.79 16.37
N ILE A 833 7.40 6.88 16.62
CA ILE A 833 7.59 6.20 17.90
C ILE A 833 8.56 7.01 18.77
N LYS A 834 8.19 7.30 20.01
CA LYS A 834 8.89 8.25 20.89
C LYS A 834 9.32 7.62 22.19
N ASP A 835 10.32 8.23 22.83
CA ASP A 835 10.73 7.89 24.20
C ASP A 835 9.53 7.89 25.15
N GLY A 836 9.37 6.80 25.88
CA GLY A 836 8.25 6.56 26.80
C GLY A 836 7.03 5.88 26.17
N ASP A 837 6.98 5.71 24.85
CA ASP A 837 5.94 4.89 24.21
C ASP A 837 6.07 3.43 24.65
N ARG A 838 4.92 2.77 24.77
CA ARG A 838 4.84 1.36 25.17
C ARG A 838 4.42 0.51 23.97
N ILE A 839 5.23 -0.50 23.63
CA ILE A 839 4.97 -1.40 22.51
C ILE A 839 4.75 -2.81 23.07
N SER A 840 3.61 -3.41 22.76
CA SER A 840 3.32 -4.81 23.08
C SER A 840 3.11 -5.58 21.78
N PHE A 841 3.96 -6.55 21.48
CA PHE A 841 3.89 -7.28 20.22
C PHE A 841 2.70 -8.25 20.21
N ILE A 842 2.20 -8.58 19.02
CA ILE A 842 1.05 -9.45 18.83
C ILE A 842 1.44 -10.58 17.90
N CYS A 843 1.21 -11.82 18.32
CA CYS A 843 1.39 -13.01 17.51
C CYS A 843 0.08 -13.77 17.35
N ASP A 844 -0.04 -14.52 16.25
CA ASP A 844 -1.13 -15.47 16.07
C ASP A 844 -0.81 -16.80 16.76
N TYR A 845 -1.81 -17.36 17.43
CA TYR A 845 -1.69 -18.60 18.18
C TYR A 845 -2.63 -19.68 17.65
N TYR A 846 -2.09 -20.87 17.44
CA TYR A 846 -2.78 -22.04 16.92
C TYR A 846 -2.71 -23.20 17.89
N ARG A 847 -3.81 -23.95 18.02
CA ARG A 847 -3.82 -25.19 18.82
C ARG A 847 -3.23 -26.34 18.01
N TYR A 848 -2.87 -27.43 18.69
CA TYR A 848 -2.40 -28.65 18.03
C TYR A 848 -3.40 -29.32 17.08
N ASP A 849 -4.67 -28.92 17.10
CA ASP A 849 -5.70 -29.37 16.15
C ASP A 849 -5.80 -28.46 14.90
N GLY A 850 -4.90 -27.48 14.79
CA GLY A 850 -4.86 -26.49 13.70
C GLY A 850 -5.91 -25.41 13.74
N THR A 851 -6.70 -25.34 14.82
CA THR A 851 -7.63 -24.23 14.99
C THR A 851 -6.90 -22.97 15.44
N TYR A 852 -7.06 -21.89 14.67
CA TYR A 852 -6.73 -20.55 15.13
C TYR A 852 -7.48 -20.28 16.44
N LYS A 853 -6.75 -19.88 17.48
CA LYS A 853 -7.32 -19.62 18.80
C LYS A 853 -7.59 -18.14 18.98
N GLU A 854 -6.55 -17.32 18.87
CA GLU A 854 -6.57 -15.89 19.08
C GLU A 854 -5.23 -15.27 18.63
N SER A 855 -5.24 -13.95 18.38
CA SER A 855 -4.03 -13.14 18.34
C SER A 855 -3.80 -12.62 19.76
N CYS A 856 -2.65 -12.93 20.34
CA CYS A 856 -2.33 -12.60 21.73
C CYS A 856 -1.05 -11.78 21.85
N LEU A 857 -0.89 -11.11 23.00
CA LEU A 857 0.33 -10.39 23.33
C LEU A 857 1.51 -11.38 23.41
N PHE A 858 2.59 -11.04 22.71
CA PHE A 858 3.80 -11.83 22.62
C PHE A 858 4.96 -11.15 23.33
N GLY A 859 5.61 -11.89 24.23
CA GLY A 859 6.72 -11.40 25.04
C GLY A 859 6.33 -10.27 26.01
N GLU A 860 7.32 -9.48 26.44
CA GLU A 860 7.10 -8.37 27.36
C GLU A 860 6.74 -7.08 26.60
N THR A 861 6.00 -6.18 27.26
CA THR A 861 5.81 -4.82 26.75
C THR A 861 7.10 -4.05 26.90
N ILE A 862 7.70 -3.61 25.79
CA ILE A 862 8.87 -2.73 25.84
C ILE A 862 8.44 -1.28 26.06
N THR A 863 9.30 -0.51 26.74
CA THR A 863 9.17 0.95 26.84
C THR A 863 10.32 1.56 26.06
N VAL A 864 9.99 2.35 25.05
CA VAL A 864 10.97 2.94 24.13
C VAL A 864 11.86 3.91 24.89
N ASN A 865 13.18 3.74 24.77
CA ASN A 865 14.20 4.60 25.38
C ASN A 865 15.35 4.79 24.39
N GLY A 866 15.15 5.69 23.42
CA GLY A 866 16.04 5.87 22.27
C GLY A 866 15.62 5.01 21.06
N PRO A 867 16.47 4.96 20.02
CA PRO A 867 16.24 4.11 18.84
C PRO A 867 16.10 2.64 19.24
N ILE A 868 15.07 1.98 18.71
CA ILE A 868 14.84 0.54 18.92
C ILE A 868 15.89 -0.23 18.12
N GLU A 869 16.63 -1.12 18.79
CA GLU A 869 17.64 -1.97 18.17
C GLU A 869 16.95 -3.10 17.40
N VAL A 870 17.27 -3.25 16.11
CA VAL A 870 16.87 -4.40 15.30
C VAL A 870 18.04 -5.38 15.23
N SER A 871 17.78 -6.64 15.51
CA SER A 871 18.81 -7.70 15.54
C SER A 871 18.21 -9.06 15.22
N ASN A 872 19.06 -10.03 14.90
CA ASN A 872 18.69 -11.45 14.90
C ASN A 872 19.21 -12.11 16.17
N VAL A 873 18.33 -12.76 16.92
CA VAL A 873 18.66 -13.45 18.18
C VAL A 873 18.20 -14.90 18.15
N SER A 874 18.82 -15.75 18.96
CA SER A 874 18.37 -17.14 19.07
C SER A 874 16.99 -17.22 19.73
N ILE A 875 16.08 -18.00 19.13
CA ILE A 875 14.77 -18.32 19.73
C ILE A 875 14.88 -19.34 20.89
N GLY A 876 16.10 -19.74 21.25
CA GLY A 876 16.37 -20.65 22.36
C GLY A 876 16.15 -22.12 22.02
N SER A 877 15.84 -22.92 23.05
CA SER A 877 15.72 -24.39 22.97
C SER A 877 14.29 -24.90 22.87
N LEU A 878 13.29 -24.01 22.77
CA LEU A 878 11.91 -24.42 22.53
C LEU A 878 11.82 -25.12 21.16
N PRO A 879 11.07 -26.23 21.05
CA PRO A 879 10.87 -26.87 19.76
C PRO A 879 10.27 -25.87 18.78
N CYS A 880 10.79 -25.82 17.56
CA CYS A 880 10.20 -25.02 16.50
C CYS A 880 9.95 -25.86 15.26
N ARG A 881 9.00 -25.40 14.44
CA ARG A 881 8.68 -25.96 13.14
C ARG A 881 8.85 -24.90 12.08
N VAL A 882 9.51 -25.27 10.99
CA VAL A 882 9.73 -24.38 9.85
C VAL A 882 9.12 -24.97 8.60
N THR A 883 8.58 -24.09 7.75
CA THR A 883 8.04 -24.43 6.45
C THR A 883 8.34 -23.30 5.48
N TYR A 884 8.40 -23.61 4.19
CA TYR A 884 8.52 -22.60 3.15
C TYR A 884 7.19 -22.41 2.43
N CYS A 885 6.84 -21.16 2.16
CA CYS A 885 5.76 -20.75 1.28
C CYS A 885 6.35 -20.37 -0.08
N LEU A 886 5.88 -21.01 -1.14
CA LEU A 886 6.25 -20.74 -2.52
C LEU A 886 5.03 -20.18 -3.25
N THR A 887 5.18 -19.03 -3.91
CA THR A 887 4.10 -18.43 -4.70
C THR A 887 4.36 -18.61 -6.19
N ASP A 888 3.39 -19.12 -6.94
CA ASP A 888 3.52 -19.33 -8.39
C ASP A 888 3.06 -18.14 -9.27
N ILE A 889 3.19 -18.27 -10.58
CA ILE A 889 2.71 -17.30 -11.60
C ILE A 889 1.19 -17.04 -11.59
N TYR A 890 0.39 -17.85 -10.91
CA TYR A 890 -1.06 -17.62 -10.74
C TYR A 890 -1.39 -17.02 -9.37
N ALA A 891 -0.36 -16.68 -8.57
CA ALA A 891 -0.47 -16.27 -7.18
C ALA A 891 -1.06 -17.35 -6.26
N ASN A 892 -0.86 -18.64 -6.58
CA ASN A 892 -1.14 -19.72 -5.64
C ASN A 892 -0.01 -19.83 -4.63
N GLU A 893 -0.36 -20.04 -3.37
CA GLU A 893 0.57 -20.33 -2.29
C GLU A 893 0.67 -21.84 -2.03
N PHE A 894 1.89 -22.36 -2.11
CA PHE A 894 2.26 -23.74 -1.83
C PHE A 894 3.15 -23.81 -0.59
N TRP A 895 2.85 -24.73 0.32
CA TRP A 895 3.61 -24.90 1.55
C TRP A 895 4.36 -26.24 1.56
N THR A 896 5.65 -26.22 1.90
CA THR A 896 6.45 -27.45 2.09
C THR A 896 6.01 -28.22 3.32
N GLU A 897 6.46 -29.47 3.48
CA GLU A 897 6.31 -30.15 4.78
C GLU A 897 7.01 -29.34 5.89
N SER A 898 6.39 -29.29 7.08
CA SER A 898 7.02 -28.64 8.23
C SER A 898 8.14 -29.52 8.80
N VAL A 899 9.32 -28.97 9.04
CA VAL A 899 10.45 -29.67 9.67
C VAL A 899 10.65 -29.16 11.09
N GLU A 900 10.91 -30.07 12.02
CA GLU A 900 11.08 -29.78 13.46
C GLU A 900 12.56 -29.61 13.84
N TYR A 901 12.88 -28.59 14.64
CA TYR A 901 14.25 -28.22 15.06
C TYR A 901 14.40 -28.06 16.58
#